data_AF-A0A0S2A5C8-F1
#
_entry.id   AF-A0A0S2A5C8-F1
#
_cell.length_a   1.000
_cell.length_b   1.000
_cell.length_c   1.000
_cell.angle_alpha   90.00
_cell.angle_beta   90.00
_cell.angle_gamma   90.00
#
_symmetry.space_group_name_H-M   'P 1'
#
loop_
_entity.id
_entity.type
_entity.pdbx_description
1 polymer ?
#
loop_
_entity_poly.entity_id
_entity_poly.type
_entity_poly.pdbx_seq_one_letter_code
_entity_poly.pdbx_strand_id
1 'polypeptide(L)'
;MTARGLALGLLLLLLCPAQVFSQSCVWYGECGIAYGDKRYNCEYSGPPKPLPKDGYDLVQELCPGFFFGNVSLCCDVRQLQTLKDNLQLPLQFLSRCPSCFYNLLNLFCELTCSPRQSQFLNVTATEDYVDPVTNQTKTNVKELQYYVGQSFANAMYNACRDVEAPSSNDKALGLLCGKDADACNATNWIEYMFNKDNGQAPFTITPVFSDFPVHGMEPMNNATKGCDESVDEVTAPCSCQDCSIVCGPKPQPPPPPAPWTILGLDAMYVIMWITYMAFLLVFFGAFFAVWCYRKRYFVSEYTPIDSNIAFSVNASDKGEASCCDPVSAAFEGCLRRLFTRWGSFCVRNPGCVIFFSLVFITACSSGLVFVRVTTNPVDLWSAPSSQARLEKEYFDQHFGPFFRTEQLIIRAPLTDKHIYQPYPSGADVPFGPPLDIQILHQVLDLQIAIENITASYDNETVTLQDICLAPLSPYNTNCTILSVLNYFQNSHSVLDHKKGDDFFVYADYHTHFLYCVRAPASLNDTSLLHDPCLGTFGGPVFPWLVLGGYDDQNYNNATALVITFPVNNYYNDTEKLQRAQAWEKEFINFVKNYKNPNLTISFTAERSIEDELNRESDSDVFTVVISYAIMFLYISLALGHMKSCRRLLVDSKVSLGIAGILIVLSSVACSLGVFSYIGLPLTLIVIEVIPFLVLAVGVDNIFILVQAYQRDERLQGETLDQQLGRVLGEVAPSMFLSSFSETVAFFLGALSVMPAVHTFSLFAGLAVFIDFLLQITCFVSLLGLDIKRQEKNRLDIFCCVRGAEDGTSVQASESCLFRFFKNSYSPLLLKDWMRPIVIAIFVGVLSFSIAVLNKVDIGLDQSLSMPDDSYMVDYFKSISQYLHAGPPVYFVLE
;
A
#
# COMPACT_ATOMS: atom_id res chain seq x y z
N MET A 1 24.43 -3.73 89.94
CA MET A 1 24.46 -2.51 90.78
C MET A 1 23.92 -1.37 89.94
N THR A 2 22.61 -1.14 90.04
CA THR A 2 21.98 -0.05 90.81
C THR A 2 21.75 1.19 89.94
N ALA A 3 20.51 1.30 89.50
CA ALA A 3 19.83 2.52 89.12
C ALA A 3 20.03 3.61 90.18
N ARG A 4 20.67 4.73 89.81
CA ARG A 4 20.52 6.06 90.47
C ARG A 4 21.24 7.22 89.74
N GLY A 5 21.47 7.13 88.42
CA GLY A 5 22.16 8.17 87.66
C GLY A 5 21.31 8.96 86.64
N LEU A 6 20.13 8.45 86.24
CA LEU A 6 19.42 8.99 85.07
C LEU A 6 18.41 10.12 85.38
N ALA A 7 18.14 10.41 86.65
CA ALA A 7 17.08 11.34 87.04
C ALA A 7 17.50 12.81 87.09
N LEU A 8 18.80 13.14 87.02
CA LEU A 8 19.28 14.52 87.06
C LEU A 8 19.61 15.14 85.68
N GLY A 9 19.76 14.32 84.63
CA GLY A 9 20.04 14.79 83.28
C GLY A 9 18.79 15.27 82.52
N LEU A 10 17.60 14.76 82.87
CA LEU A 10 16.34 15.08 82.19
C LEU A 10 15.71 16.41 82.63
N LEU A 11 16.14 17.00 83.75
CA LEU A 11 15.58 18.29 84.20
C LEU A 11 16.27 19.51 83.57
N LEU A 12 17.45 19.35 82.95
CA LEU A 12 18.21 20.42 82.31
C LEU A 12 17.96 20.56 80.79
N LEU A 13 17.25 19.61 80.19
CA LEU A 13 16.82 19.68 78.78
C LEU A 13 15.45 20.34 78.57
N LEU A 14 14.73 20.66 79.66
CA LEU A 14 13.42 21.34 79.64
C LEU A 14 13.52 22.88 79.70
N LEU A 15 14.73 23.45 79.67
CA LEU A 15 14.99 24.89 79.75
C LEU A 15 15.83 25.43 78.57
N CYS A 16 15.73 24.81 77.40
CA CYS A 16 16.04 25.52 76.16
C CYS A 16 14.75 26.21 75.68
N PRO A 17 14.74 27.53 75.45
CA PRO A 17 13.62 28.15 74.76
C PRO A 17 13.59 27.52 73.36
N ALA A 18 12.51 26.80 73.04
CA ALA A 18 12.18 26.54 71.66
C ALA A 18 12.08 27.91 70.97
N GLN A 19 12.97 28.19 70.02
CA GLN A 19 12.78 29.32 69.13
C GLN A 19 11.48 29.06 68.35
N VAL A 20 10.40 29.66 68.81
CA VAL A 20 9.15 29.73 68.08
C VAL A 20 9.42 30.62 66.86
N PHE A 21 9.69 30.02 65.71
CA PHE A 21 9.71 30.75 64.45
C PHE A 21 8.30 31.29 64.20
N SER A 22 8.19 32.62 64.12
CA SER A 22 6.94 33.33 63.89
C SER A 22 6.38 32.96 62.51
N GLN A 23 5.19 32.34 62.47
CA GLN A 23 4.39 32.22 61.24
C GLN A 23 4.02 33.63 60.79
N SER A 24 4.69 34.14 59.77
CA SER A 24 4.41 35.47 59.20
C SER A 24 4.27 35.39 57.68
N CYS A 25 3.37 36.24 57.18
CA CYS A 25 3.14 36.43 55.76
C CYS A 25 4.12 37.44 55.19
N VAL A 26 4.23 37.44 53.86
CA VAL A 26 4.98 38.46 53.09
C VAL A 26 4.02 39.41 52.37
N TRP A 27 2.85 38.91 51.97
CA TRP A 27 1.78 39.71 51.39
C TRP A 27 0.40 39.27 51.88
N TYR A 28 -0.61 40.10 51.64
CA TYR A 28 -2.02 39.77 51.83
C TYR A 28 -2.94 40.70 51.03
N GLY A 29 -3.73 40.14 50.12
CA GLY A 29 -4.65 40.87 49.24
C GLY A 29 -3.99 41.45 47.99
N GLU A 30 -4.83 41.90 47.05
CA GLU A 30 -4.41 42.49 45.76
C GLU A 30 -4.39 44.03 45.81
N CYS A 31 -3.38 44.64 45.19
CA CYS A 31 -3.16 46.08 45.12
C CYS A 31 -3.28 46.61 43.67
N GLY A 32 -2.27 47.30 43.15
CA GLY A 32 -2.30 47.97 41.85
C GLY A 32 -2.34 47.01 40.66
N ILE A 33 -2.67 47.55 39.49
CA ILE A 33 -2.63 46.82 38.22
C ILE A 33 -1.18 46.82 37.69
N ALA A 34 -0.70 45.65 37.27
CA ALA A 34 0.64 45.46 36.72
C ALA A 34 0.64 45.64 35.20
N TYR A 35 0.01 44.72 34.48
CA TYR A 35 -0.08 44.73 33.01
C TYR A 35 -1.36 44.03 32.56
N GLY A 36 -2.11 44.65 31.65
CA GLY A 36 -3.45 44.17 31.26
C GLY A 36 -4.40 44.13 32.47
N ASP A 37 -5.04 42.99 32.68
CA ASP A 37 -5.94 42.74 33.83
C ASP A 37 -5.21 42.17 35.07
N LYS A 38 -3.89 42.01 35.02
CA LYS A 38 -3.10 41.36 36.09
C LYS A 38 -2.76 42.34 37.20
N ARG A 39 -2.73 41.87 38.45
CA ARG A 39 -2.57 42.71 39.66
C ARG A 39 -1.33 42.34 40.48
N TYR A 40 -0.77 43.33 41.18
CA TYR A 40 0.27 43.15 42.18
C TYR A 40 -0.32 42.69 43.53
N ASN A 41 0.48 41.98 44.31
CA ASN A 41 0.15 41.66 45.70
C ASN A 41 0.51 42.83 46.63
N CYS A 42 -0.28 43.03 47.68
CA CYS A 42 -0.03 44.03 48.71
C CYS A 42 0.95 43.50 49.77
N GLU A 43 2.03 44.22 50.03
CA GLU A 43 2.98 43.87 51.10
C GLU A 43 2.30 43.80 52.47
N TYR A 44 2.58 42.73 53.22
CA TYR A 44 2.00 42.50 54.55
C TYR A 44 2.91 41.59 55.39
N SER A 45 3.48 42.14 56.47
CA SER A 45 4.42 41.42 57.34
C SER A 45 3.79 40.87 58.64
N GLY A 46 2.48 40.60 58.66
CA GLY A 46 1.77 40.13 59.85
C GLY A 46 1.49 38.61 59.88
N PRO A 47 0.78 38.11 60.91
CA PRO A 47 0.42 36.69 60.99
C PRO A 47 -0.66 36.30 59.97
N PRO A 48 -0.78 35.00 59.60
CA PRO A 48 -1.83 34.49 58.72
C PRO A 48 -3.23 34.88 59.20
N LYS A 49 -4.12 35.23 58.26
CA LYS A 49 -5.49 35.66 58.56
C LYS A 49 -6.47 34.51 58.32
N PRO A 50 -7.55 34.40 59.14
CA PRO A 50 -8.57 33.40 58.92
C PRO A 50 -9.31 33.68 57.60
N LEU A 51 -9.40 32.66 56.74
CA LEU A 51 -10.08 32.75 55.46
C LEU A 51 -11.61 32.79 55.67
N PRO A 52 -12.36 33.67 54.97
CA PRO A 52 -13.82 33.62 54.95
C PRO A 52 -14.35 32.28 54.41
N LYS A 53 -15.54 31.87 54.87
CA LYS A 53 -16.18 30.62 54.42
C LYS A 53 -16.39 30.55 52.91
N ASP A 54 -16.63 31.69 52.28
CA ASP A 54 -16.83 31.82 50.83
C ASP A 54 -15.59 31.38 50.02
N GLY A 55 -14.41 31.32 50.64
CA GLY A 55 -13.18 30.83 50.01
C GLY A 55 -12.85 29.36 50.29
N TYR A 56 -13.66 28.63 51.07
CA TYR A 56 -13.35 27.26 51.49
C TYR A 56 -13.38 26.29 50.31
N ASP A 57 -14.37 26.44 49.42
CA ASP A 57 -14.49 25.63 48.21
C ASP A 57 -13.28 25.84 47.29
N LEU A 58 -12.81 27.08 47.14
CA LEU A 58 -11.64 27.42 46.32
C LEU A 58 -10.33 26.84 46.90
N VAL A 59 -10.15 26.86 48.22
CA VAL A 59 -8.97 26.24 48.85
C VAL A 59 -9.04 24.73 48.75
N GLN A 60 -10.21 24.13 48.92
CA GLN A 60 -10.37 22.68 48.78
C GLN A 60 -10.09 22.20 47.35
N GLU A 61 -10.49 22.98 46.35
CA GLU A 61 -10.24 22.69 44.92
C GLU A 61 -8.77 22.91 44.53
N LEU A 62 -8.17 24.04 44.91
CA LEU A 62 -6.83 24.44 44.46
C LEU A 62 -5.71 23.93 45.37
N CYS A 63 -5.87 24.03 46.68
CA CYS A 63 -4.80 23.78 47.64
C CYS A 63 -5.30 22.90 48.80
N PRO A 64 -5.70 21.64 48.54
CA PRO A 64 -6.29 20.76 49.54
C PRO A 64 -5.38 20.53 50.75
N GLY A 65 -4.06 20.61 50.58
CA GLY A 65 -3.07 20.51 51.65
C GLY A 65 -3.14 21.61 52.71
N PHE A 66 -3.90 22.69 52.48
CA PHE A 66 -4.13 23.75 53.47
C PHE A 66 -5.50 23.69 54.14
N PHE A 67 -6.34 22.72 53.77
CA PHE A 67 -7.70 22.58 54.30
C PHE A 67 -7.74 21.74 55.59
N PHE A 68 -7.22 22.29 56.69
CA PHE A 68 -7.25 21.63 58.01
C PHE A 68 -7.69 22.59 59.13
N GLY A 69 -8.86 22.34 59.74
CA GLY A 69 -9.35 23.11 60.90
C GLY A 69 -9.77 24.55 60.56
N ASN A 70 -9.36 25.53 61.39
CA ASN A 70 -9.56 26.96 61.10
C ASN A 70 -8.49 27.44 60.10
N VAL A 71 -8.85 27.45 58.81
CA VAL A 71 -7.96 27.79 57.69
C VAL A 71 -7.44 29.23 57.84
N SER A 72 -6.17 29.37 58.21
CA SER A 72 -5.47 30.65 58.39
C SER A 72 -4.38 30.77 57.34
N LEU A 73 -4.53 31.67 56.38
CA LEU A 73 -3.68 31.75 55.19
C LEU A 73 -3.15 33.18 54.96
N CYS A 74 -2.14 33.27 54.11
CA CYS A 74 -1.56 34.55 53.67
C CYS A 74 -2.19 35.09 52.38
N CYS A 75 -3.36 34.57 51.99
CA CYS A 75 -4.12 35.03 50.83
C CYS A 75 -5.58 35.32 51.15
N ASP A 76 -6.21 36.18 50.35
CA ASP A 76 -7.66 36.43 50.41
C ASP A 76 -8.43 35.67 49.30
N VAL A 77 -9.76 35.76 49.34
CA VAL A 77 -10.63 35.06 48.38
C VAL A 77 -10.42 35.55 46.94
N ARG A 78 -10.03 36.82 46.75
CA ARG A 78 -9.77 37.38 45.41
C ARG A 78 -8.48 36.83 44.83
N GLN A 79 -7.41 36.76 45.61
CA GLN A 79 -6.16 36.14 45.20
C GLN A 79 -6.33 34.67 44.82
N LEU A 80 -7.19 33.93 45.54
CA LEU A 80 -7.52 32.54 45.19
C LEU A 80 -8.27 32.44 43.86
N GLN A 81 -9.22 33.35 43.60
CA GLN A 81 -9.92 33.41 42.33
C GLN A 81 -8.97 33.75 41.17
N THR A 82 -8.10 34.75 41.35
CA THR A 82 -7.07 35.12 40.38
C THR A 82 -6.09 33.98 40.12
N LEU A 83 -5.72 33.22 41.16
CA LEU A 83 -4.89 32.03 41.02
C LEU A 83 -5.59 30.95 40.18
N LYS A 84 -6.88 30.69 40.44
CA LYS A 84 -7.70 29.76 39.65
C LYS A 84 -7.71 30.13 38.18
N ASP A 85 -7.99 31.40 37.89
CA ASP A 85 -8.12 31.89 36.51
C ASP A 85 -6.78 31.81 35.76
N ASN A 86 -5.66 32.14 36.43
CA ASN A 86 -4.32 32.02 35.84
C ASN A 86 -3.87 30.56 35.59
N LEU A 87 -4.35 29.61 36.39
CA LEU A 87 -3.99 28.19 36.25
C LEU A 87 -4.81 27.44 35.19
N GLN A 88 -5.86 28.05 34.62
CA GLN A 88 -6.66 27.42 33.56
C GLN A 88 -5.84 27.08 32.32
N LEU A 89 -4.88 27.93 31.94
CA LEU A 89 -4.03 27.70 30.77
C LEU A 89 -3.04 26.52 30.99
N PRO A 90 -2.25 26.47 32.07
CA PRO A 90 -1.45 25.28 32.39
C PRO A 90 -2.30 24.01 32.53
N LEU A 91 -3.52 24.11 33.06
CA LEU A 91 -4.43 22.98 33.16
C LEU A 91 -4.77 22.39 31.79
N GLN A 92 -5.01 23.23 30.77
CA GLN A 92 -5.31 22.74 29.41
C GLN A 92 -4.17 21.91 28.80
N PHE A 93 -2.92 22.20 29.14
CA PHE A 93 -1.75 21.47 28.63
C PHE A 93 -1.37 20.26 29.48
N LEU A 94 -1.53 20.35 30.79
CA LEU A 94 -1.06 19.33 31.74
C LEU A 94 -2.18 18.43 32.28
N SER A 95 -3.43 18.60 31.83
CA SER A 95 -4.58 17.82 32.31
C SER A 95 -4.46 16.31 32.09
N ARG A 96 -3.64 15.86 31.14
CA ARG A 96 -3.41 14.43 30.86
C ARG A 96 -2.67 13.71 31.99
N CYS A 97 -1.88 14.43 32.78
CA CYS A 97 -1.15 13.88 33.91
C CYS A 97 -1.48 14.64 35.20
N PRO A 98 -2.46 14.16 35.99
CA PRO A 98 -2.90 14.82 37.23
C PRO A 98 -1.76 15.02 38.24
N SER A 99 -0.82 14.07 38.35
CA SER A 99 0.31 14.16 39.27
C SER A 99 1.27 15.30 38.92
N CYS A 100 1.51 15.52 37.62
CA CYS A 100 2.28 16.66 37.13
C CYS A 100 1.59 17.98 37.49
N PHE A 101 0.30 18.12 37.17
CA PHE A 101 -0.45 19.33 37.45
C PHE A 101 -0.56 19.62 38.96
N TYR A 102 -0.72 18.58 39.78
CA TYR A 102 -0.73 18.70 41.25
C TYR A 102 0.58 19.27 41.82
N ASN A 103 1.74 18.82 41.31
CA ASN A 103 3.02 19.36 41.74
C ASN A 103 3.19 20.83 41.35
N LEU A 104 2.74 21.22 40.14
CA LEU A 104 2.75 22.61 39.69
C LEU A 104 1.81 23.48 40.53
N LEU A 105 0.62 22.97 40.84
CA LEU A 105 -0.36 23.62 41.69
C LEU A 105 0.21 23.86 43.10
N ASN A 106 0.89 22.88 43.69
CA ASN A 106 1.55 23.02 44.99
C ASN A 106 2.62 24.13 45.00
N LEU A 107 3.40 24.29 43.93
CA LEU A 107 4.37 25.38 43.80
C LEU A 107 3.69 26.75 43.94
N PHE A 108 2.58 26.96 43.23
CA PHE A 108 1.85 28.24 43.28
C PHE A 108 1.01 28.42 44.55
N CYS A 109 0.48 27.33 45.12
CA CYS A 109 -0.21 27.33 46.40
C CYS A 109 0.72 27.78 47.54
N GLU A 110 1.92 27.20 47.61
CA GLU A 110 2.93 27.58 48.63
C GLU A 110 3.40 29.02 48.45
N LEU A 111 3.65 29.43 47.21
CA LEU A 111 3.97 30.83 46.89
C LEU A 111 2.86 31.79 47.35
N THR A 112 1.59 31.50 47.04
CA THR A 112 0.50 32.49 47.16
C THR A 112 -0.15 32.52 48.53
N CYS A 113 -0.38 31.35 49.15
CA CYS A 113 -1.29 31.21 50.30
C CYS A 113 -0.65 30.64 51.56
N SER A 114 0.58 30.12 51.50
CA SER A 114 1.22 29.44 52.62
C SER A 114 1.25 30.27 53.90
N PRO A 115 0.92 29.72 55.08
CA PRO A 115 1.00 30.43 56.35
C PRO A 115 2.45 30.71 56.80
N ARG A 116 3.46 30.16 56.09
CA ARG A 116 4.89 30.24 56.40
C ARG A 116 5.70 30.97 55.32
N GLN A 117 5.06 31.81 54.51
CA GLN A 117 5.70 32.54 53.40
C GLN A 117 7.03 33.21 53.75
N SER A 118 7.15 33.82 54.94
CA SER A 118 8.37 34.53 55.35
C SER A 118 9.62 33.66 55.46
N GLN A 119 9.49 32.34 55.41
CA GLN A 119 10.63 31.42 55.47
C GLN A 119 11.29 31.22 54.12
N PHE A 120 10.54 31.34 53.01
CA PHE A 120 11.03 31.07 51.65
C PHE A 120 10.78 32.21 50.65
N LEU A 121 10.12 33.30 51.05
CA LEU A 121 9.91 34.48 50.21
C LEU A 121 10.64 35.70 50.78
N ASN A 122 11.41 36.39 49.93
CA ASN A 122 12.10 37.62 50.29
C ASN A 122 11.77 38.73 49.27
N VAL A 123 11.15 39.82 49.72
CA VAL A 123 10.77 40.95 48.85
C VAL A 123 11.98 41.81 48.54
N THR A 124 12.26 42.04 47.25
CA THR A 124 13.44 42.80 46.80
C THR A 124 13.09 44.20 46.33
N ALA A 125 11.91 44.40 45.74
CA ALA A 125 11.46 45.71 45.27
C ALA A 125 9.96 45.95 45.54
N THR A 126 9.65 47.16 45.99
CA THR A 126 8.28 47.61 46.29
C THR A 126 7.97 48.97 45.66
N GLU A 127 6.68 49.27 45.51
CA GLU A 127 6.20 50.57 45.00
C GLU A 127 4.95 51.02 45.75
N ASP A 128 4.86 52.31 46.09
CA ASP A 128 3.69 52.87 46.76
C ASP A 128 2.47 52.93 45.83
N TYR A 129 1.32 52.46 46.31
CA TYR A 129 0.04 52.43 45.60
C TYR A 129 -1.06 53.02 46.48
N VAL A 130 -1.79 54.01 45.95
CA VAL A 130 -2.95 54.57 46.64
C VAL A 130 -4.20 53.83 46.17
N ASP A 131 -4.85 53.13 47.09
CA ASP A 131 -6.08 52.39 46.80
C ASP A 131 -7.22 53.38 46.48
N PRO A 132 -7.81 53.33 45.26
CA PRO A 132 -8.81 54.30 44.82
C PRO A 132 -10.13 54.19 45.58
N VAL A 133 -10.38 53.07 46.27
CA VAL A 133 -11.62 52.84 47.02
C VAL A 133 -11.48 53.26 48.47
N THR A 134 -10.32 52.96 49.08
CA THR A 134 -10.10 53.20 50.51
C THR A 134 -9.29 54.47 50.80
N ASN A 135 -8.70 55.11 49.78
CA ASN A 135 -7.75 56.25 49.89
C ASN A 135 -6.59 55.97 50.86
N GLN A 136 -6.25 54.69 51.07
CA GLN A 136 -5.12 54.27 51.88
C GLN A 136 -3.91 54.00 50.98
N THR A 137 -2.74 54.49 51.40
CA THR A 137 -1.47 54.12 50.77
C THR A 137 -1.12 52.70 51.19
N LYS A 138 -1.11 51.79 50.21
CA LYS A 138 -0.63 50.41 50.32
C LYS A 138 0.67 50.29 49.50
N THR A 139 1.36 49.16 49.64
CA THR A 139 2.63 48.92 48.95
C THR A 139 2.51 47.73 48.01
N ASN A 140 2.77 47.92 46.72
CA ASN A 140 2.87 46.87 45.72
C ASN A 140 4.20 46.12 45.86
N VAL A 141 4.15 44.80 45.74
CA VAL A 141 5.35 43.96 45.57
C VAL A 141 5.69 43.85 44.08
N LYS A 142 6.82 44.40 43.65
CA LYS A 142 7.27 44.40 42.25
C LYS A 142 8.23 43.27 41.92
N GLU A 143 9.13 42.95 42.85
CA GLU A 143 10.10 41.88 42.68
C GLU A 143 10.31 41.16 44.00
N LEU A 144 10.47 39.84 43.94
CA LEU A 144 10.81 39.01 45.09
C LEU A 144 11.61 37.79 44.69
N GLN A 145 12.33 37.25 45.66
CA GLN A 145 13.04 35.99 45.57
C GLN A 145 12.23 34.86 46.19
N TYR A 146 12.11 33.75 45.47
CA TYR A 146 11.44 32.54 45.96
C TYR A 146 12.46 31.40 46.10
N TYR A 147 12.73 31.00 47.34
CA TYR A 147 13.64 29.89 47.65
C TYR A 147 12.90 28.55 47.51
N VAL A 148 13.31 27.74 46.54
CA VAL A 148 12.67 26.45 46.19
C VAL A 148 13.69 25.32 46.30
N GLY A 149 13.27 24.18 46.82
CA GLY A 149 14.06 22.95 46.88
C GLY A 149 14.50 22.51 45.48
N GLN A 150 15.78 22.18 45.31
CA GLN A 150 16.27 21.65 44.03
C GLN A 150 15.68 20.25 43.77
N SER A 151 15.56 19.45 44.82
CA SER A 151 14.88 18.15 44.80
C SER A 151 13.40 18.27 44.40
N PHE A 152 12.65 19.22 44.98
CA PHE A 152 11.27 19.52 44.60
C PHE A 152 11.16 19.90 43.10
N ALA A 153 11.98 20.85 42.64
CA ALA A 153 11.94 21.33 41.26
C ALA A 153 12.23 20.20 40.25
N ASN A 154 13.24 19.37 40.53
CA ASN A 154 13.58 18.22 39.70
C ASN A 154 12.49 17.15 39.69
N ALA A 155 11.87 16.87 40.84
CA ALA A 155 10.79 15.89 40.92
C ALA A 155 9.53 16.37 40.18
N MET A 156 9.18 17.65 40.30
CA MET A 156 8.10 18.28 39.54
C MET A 156 8.37 18.19 38.03
N TYR A 157 9.58 18.54 37.57
CA TYR A 157 9.97 18.42 36.16
C TYR A 157 9.89 16.98 35.65
N ASN A 158 10.43 16.01 36.40
CA ASN A 158 10.41 14.61 35.99
C ASN A 158 9.00 14.03 35.89
N ALA A 159 8.05 14.50 36.70
CA ALA A 159 6.65 14.10 36.59
C ALA A 159 5.96 14.68 35.33
N CYS A 160 6.47 15.78 34.77
CA CYS A 160 5.86 16.52 33.68
C CYS A 160 6.56 16.38 32.32
N ARG A 161 7.82 15.90 32.29
CA ARG A 161 8.67 15.96 31.09
C ARG A 161 8.12 15.21 29.88
N ASP A 162 7.35 14.15 30.11
CA ASP A 162 6.83 13.26 29.06
C ASP A 162 5.38 13.60 28.67
N VAL A 163 4.73 14.54 29.36
CA VAL A 163 3.32 14.88 29.16
C VAL A 163 3.11 15.49 27.79
N GLU A 164 2.14 14.98 27.04
CA GLU A 164 1.81 15.47 25.70
C GLU A 164 0.69 16.51 25.75
N ALA A 165 0.76 17.52 24.90
CA ALA A 165 -0.31 18.49 24.74
C ALA A 165 -1.50 17.80 24.04
N PRO A 166 -2.73 17.87 24.59
CA PRO A 166 -3.88 17.15 24.03
C PRO A 166 -4.19 17.46 22.55
N SER A 167 -3.84 18.65 22.08
CA SER A 167 -4.19 19.16 20.75
C SER A 167 -3.11 18.92 19.68
N SER A 168 -1.83 18.88 20.04
CA SER A 168 -0.72 18.77 19.08
C SER A 168 0.04 17.44 19.18
N ASN A 169 -0.15 16.69 20.27
CA ASN A 169 0.59 15.46 20.57
C ASN A 169 2.12 15.67 20.72
N ASP A 170 2.57 16.92 20.89
CA ASP A 170 3.95 17.28 21.25
C ASP A 170 4.10 17.38 22.76
N LYS A 171 5.34 17.42 23.25
CA LYS A 171 5.61 17.60 24.69
C LYS A 171 5.11 18.96 25.17
N ALA A 172 4.21 18.95 26.16
CA ALA A 172 3.58 20.14 26.73
C ALA A 172 4.61 21.14 27.28
N LEU A 173 5.74 20.66 27.82
CA LEU A 173 6.83 21.52 28.30
C LEU A 173 7.51 22.32 27.18
N GLY A 174 7.45 21.89 25.93
CA GLY A 174 7.92 22.69 24.80
C GLY A 174 7.20 24.03 24.66
N LEU A 175 5.94 24.10 25.11
CA LEU A 175 5.14 25.34 25.13
C LEU A 175 5.31 26.13 26.44
N LEU A 176 5.60 25.45 27.55
CA LEU A 176 5.62 26.04 28.89
C LEU A 176 7.02 26.46 29.39
N CYS A 177 8.08 26.19 28.63
CA CYS A 177 9.47 26.41 29.06
C CYS A 177 10.20 27.56 28.33
N GLY A 178 9.59 28.14 27.28
CA GLY A 178 10.22 29.15 26.44
C GLY A 178 11.42 28.67 25.60
N LYS A 179 11.72 27.37 25.66
CA LYS A 179 12.77 26.65 24.92
C LYS A 179 12.23 25.29 24.50
N ASP A 180 12.93 24.64 23.56
CA ASP A 180 12.63 23.27 23.11
C ASP A 180 12.56 22.29 24.29
N ALA A 181 11.68 21.29 24.21
CA ALA A 181 11.46 20.31 25.28
C ALA A 181 12.77 19.59 25.68
N ASP A 182 13.64 19.29 24.70
CA ASP A 182 14.94 18.65 24.94
C ASP A 182 15.96 19.56 25.62
N ALA A 183 15.85 20.87 25.41
CA ALA A 183 16.69 21.90 26.03
C ALA A 183 16.06 22.43 27.34
N CYS A 184 14.84 21.99 27.66
CA CYS A 184 14.16 22.36 28.87
C CYS A 184 14.70 21.56 30.05
N ASN A 185 14.80 22.21 31.20
CA ASN A 185 15.16 21.59 32.47
C ASN A 185 14.31 22.21 33.58
N ALA A 186 14.39 21.63 34.79
CA ALA A 186 13.60 22.08 35.93
C ALA A 186 13.77 23.57 36.26
N THR A 187 15.00 24.10 36.17
CA THR A 187 15.32 25.48 36.53
C THR A 187 14.81 26.46 35.50
N ASN A 188 15.12 26.23 34.22
CA ASN A 188 14.71 27.10 33.11
C ASN A 188 13.19 27.16 33.00
N TRP A 189 12.50 26.04 33.26
CA TRP A 189 11.03 26.00 33.24
C TRP A 189 10.43 26.94 34.28
N ILE A 190 10.87 26.85 35.54
CA ILE A 190 10.38 27.70 36.64
C ILE A 190 10.79 29.16 36.43
N GLU A 191 12.03 29.41 36.01
CA GLU A 191 12.52 30.76 35.66
C GLU A 191 11.68 31.39 34.55
N TYR A 192 11.34 30.64 33.51
CA TYR A 192 10.49 31.11 32.43
C TYR A 192 9.08 31.46 32.93
N MET A 193 8.46 30.59 33.73
CA MET A 193 7.12 30.86 34.29
C MET A 193 7.08 32.10 35.19
N PHE A 194 8.19 32.41 35.86
CA PHE A 194 8.31 33.53 36.81
C PHE A 194 8.85 34.82 36.21
N ASN A 195 9.21 34.83 34.92
CA ASN A 195 9.68 36.02 34.24
C ASN A 195 8.53 36.82 33.63
N LYS A 196 8.40 38.11 33.97
CA LYS A 196 7.39 39.03 33.39
C LYS A 196 7.48 39.18 31.87
N ASP A 197 8.66 38.97 31.28
CA ASP A 197 8.89 39.18 29.84
C ASP A 197 8.17 38.14 28.97
N ASN A 198 7.68 37.04 29.57
CA ASN A 198 6.85 36.04 28.88
C ASN A 198 5.41 36.53 28.61
N GLY A 199 5.02 37.72 29.09
CA GLY A 199 3.66 38.28 28.99
C GLY A 199 2.60 37.58 29.86
N GLN A 200 2.95 36.46 30.50
CA GLN A 200 2.10 35.65 31.35
C GLN A 200 2.28 35.95 32.86
N ALA A 201 3.50 36.19 33.33
CA ALA A 201 3.72 36.54 34.73
C ALA A 201 3.38 38.01 35.02
N PRO A 202 2.66 38.32 36.13
CA PRO A 202 2.29 39.69 36.48
C PRO A 202 3.49 40.56 36.88
N PHE A 203 4.52 39.96 37.47
CA PHE A 203 5.73 40.61 37.93
C PHE A 203 6.86 39.58 38.05
N THR A 204 8.10 40.04 38.16
CA THR A 204 9.27 39.13 38.16
C THR A 204 9.44 38.47 39.53
N ILE A 205 9.47 37.14 39.54
CA ILE A 205 9.85 36.34 40.70
C ILE A 205 11.20 35.68 40.36
N THR A 206 12.21 35.87 41.21
CA THR A 206 13.53 35.25 41.00
C THR A 206 13.62 33.96 41.83
N PRO A 207 13.53 32.78 41.20
CA PRO A 207 13.67 31.53 41.94
C PRO A 207 15.14 31.31 42.36
N VAL A 208 15.34 30.84 43.58
CA VAL A 208 16.65 30.43 44.11
C VAL A 208 16.57 28.96 44.49
N PHE A 209 17.27 28.12 43.74
CA PHE A 209 17.22 26.66 43.93
C PHE A 209 18.27 26.20 44.94
N SER A 210 17.82 25.64 46.07
CA SER A 210 18.69 25.01 47.06
C SER A 210 17.91 24.05 47.95
N ASP A 211 18.50 22.92 48.33
CA ASP A 211 17.92 22.01 49.33
C ASP A 211 18.32 22.39 50.76
N PHE A 212 19.28 23.31 50.93
CA PHE A 212 19.77 23.75 52.24
C PHE A 212 19.39 25.22 52.50
N PRO A 213 19.26 25.65 53.77
CA PRO A 213 18.98 27.04 54.08
C PRO A 213 20.05 28.00 53.53
N VAL A 214 19.61 29.00 52.75
CA VAL A 214 20.49 30.01 52.14
C VAL A 214 20.10 31.38 52.68
N HIS A 215 21.08 32.14 53.20
CA HIS A 215 20.86 33.48 53.79
C HIS A 215 19.80 33.53 54.91
N GLY A 216 19.61 32.43 55.66
CA GLY A 216 18.62 32.35 56.74
C GLY A 216 17.18 32.07 56.27
N MET A 217 16.99 31.85 54.96
CA MET A 217 15.73 31.40 54.37
C MET A 217 15.73 29.87 54.27
N GLU A 218 14.62 29.22 54.62
CA GLU A 218 14.38 27.79 54.47
C GLU A 218 13.64 27.54 53.15
N PRO A 219 14.25 26.91 52.13
CA PRO A 219 13.60 26.66 50.85
C PRO A 219 12.34 25.80 50.95
N MET A 220 11.34 26.09 50.12
CA MET A 220 10.12 25.27 50.03
C MET A 220 10.46 23.91 49.41
N ASN A 221 10.27 22.83 50.16
CA ASN A 221 10.57 21.47 49.72
C ASN A 221 9.52 20.46 50.22
N ASN A 222 8.27 20.65 49.78
CA ASN A 222 7.17 19.73 50.10
C ASN A 222 7.27 18.41 49.33
N ALA A 223 6.55 17.38 49.79
CA ALA A 223 6.49 16.11 49.08
C ALA A 223 5.78 16.26 47.72
N THR A 224 6.44 15.82 46.65
CA THR A 224 5.90 15.74 45.28
C THR A 224 5.33 14.35 44.99
N LYS A 225 4.46 14.26 44.00
CA LYS A 225 3.94 12.99 43.46
C LYS A 225 4.65 12.60 42.18
N GLY A 226 5.10 11.35 42.09
CA GLY A 226 5.64 10.79 40.84
C GLY A 226 4.55 10.67 39.76
N CYS A 227 4.94 10.57 38.49
CA CYS A 227 3.95 10.34 37.41
C CYS A 227 3.37 8.91 37.42
N ASP A 228 4.05 7.99 38.10
CA ASP A 228 3.62 6.62 38.40
C ASP A 228 2.73 6.51 39.65
N GLU A 229 2.62 7.58 40.44
CA GLU A 229 1.81 7.62 41.66
C GLU A 229 0.48 8.33 41.42
N SER A 230 -0.58 7.86 42.08
CA SER A 230 -1.86 8.56 42.13
C SER A 230 -1.81 9.77 43.07
N VAL A 231 -2.53 10.84 42.69
CA VAL A 231 -2.72 12.03 43.53
C VAL A 231 -3.62 11.68 44.73
N ASP A 232 -4.79 11.12 44.44
CA ASP A 232 -5.82 10.71 45.41
C ASP A 232 -6.26 9.24 45.20
N GLU A 233 -7.09 8.69 46.10
CA GLU A 233 -7.66 7.34 45.97
C GLU A 233 -8.59 7.17 44.75
N VAL A 234 -9.06 8.28 44.18
CA VAL A 234 -10.01 8.30 43.05
C VAL A 234 -9.32 8.49 41.71
N THR A 235 -8.20 9.23 41.68
CA THR A 235 -7.49 9.58 40.45
C THR A 235 -6.42 8.55 40.13
N ALA A 236 -6.45 7.97 38.93
CA ALA A 236 -5.40 7.06 38.46
C ALA A 236 -4.05 7.79 38.23
N PRO A 237 -2.91 7.08 38.28
CA PRO A 237 -1.62 7.61 37.87
C PRO A 237 -1.59 7.95 36.36
N CYS A 238 -0.56 8.66 35.93
CA CYS A 238 -0.45 9.13 34.55
C CYS A 238 -0.31 7.96 33.55
N SER A 239 -0.80 8.17 32.32
CA SER A 239 -0.74 7.15 31.28
C SER A 239 0.72 6.90 30.81
N CYS A 240 0.98 5.75 30.17
CA CYS A 240 2.29 5.47 29.57
C CYS A 240 2.68 6.49 28.48
N GLN A 241 1.71 7.05 27.74
CA GLN A 241 2.00 8.10 26.74
C GLN A 241 2.57 9.36 27.41
N ASP A 242 2.04 9.70 28.58
CA ASP A 242 2.38 10.93 29.31
C ASP A 242 3.47 10.71 30.38
N CYS A 243 3.87 9.46 30.64
CA CYS A 243 4.88 9.07 31.62
C CYS A 243 5.55 7.76 31.19
N SER A 244 6.79 7.87 30.70
CA SER A 244 7.56 6.72 30.20
C SER A 244 7.84 5.64 31.26
N ILE A 245 7.81 6.01 32.54
CA ILE A 245 8.05 5.11 33.69
C ILE A 245 6.91 4.11 33.87
N VAL A 246 5.68 4.47 33.50
CA VAL A 246 4.48 3.62 33.63
C VAL A 246 4.38 2.60 32.48
N CYS A 247 5.17 2.79 31.42
CA CYS A 247 5.13 1.92 30.26
C CYS A 247 5.57 0.48 30.58
N GLY A 248 4.77 -0.48 30.10
CA GLY A 248 5.18 -1.87 30.03
C GLY A 248 6.38 -2.07 29.08
N PRO A 249 7.02 -3.25 29.09
CA PRO A 249 8.05 -3.56 28.11
C PRO A 249 7.52 -3.36 26.69
N LYS A 250 8.33 -2.75 25.81
CA LYS A 250 7.96 -2.52 24.41
C LYS A 250 7.42 -3.83 23.81
N PRO A 251 6.21 -3.84 23.22
CA PRO A 251 5.68 -5.03 22.58
C PRO A 251 6.66 -5.43 21.48
N GLN A 252 7.25 -6.62 21.63
CA GLN A 252 8.08 -7.18 20.57
C GLN A 252 7.13 -7.62 19.46
N PRO A 253 7.36 -7.20 18.19
CA PRO A 253 6.54 -7.69 17.10
C PRO A 253 6.56 -9.23 17.15
N PRO A 254 5.41 -9.89 16.88
CA PRO A 254 5.41 -11.34 16.79
C PRO A 254 6.52 -11.73 15.81
N PRO A 255 7.40 -12.69 16.18
CA PRO A 255 8.44 -13.11 15.25
C PRO A 255 7.76 -13.51 13.94
N PRO A 256 8.36 -13.19 12.77
CA PRO A 256 7.83 -13.66 11.51
C PRO A 256 7.56 -15.16 11.63
N PRO A 257 6.48 -15.68 11.01
CA PRO A 257 6.12 -17.09 11.14
C PRO A 257 7.37 -17.91 10.91
N ALA A 258 7.77 -18.67 11.94
CA ALA A 258 9.03 -19.38 11.91
C ALA A 258 9.06 -20.19 10.61
N PRO A 259 10.15 -20.14 9.83
CA PRO A 259 10.24 -20.94 8.63
C PRO A 259 9.91 -22.37 9.04
N TRP A 260 8.95 -22.98 8.36
CA TRP A 260 8.58 -24.36 8.65
C TRP A 260 9.87 -25.16 8.53
N THR A 261 10.38 -25.71 9.63
CA THR A 261 11.68 -26.39 9.66
C THR A 261 11.50 -27.84 10.03
N ILE A 262 12.19 -28.73 9.32
CA ILE A 262 12.29 -30.15 9.63
C ILE A 262 13.77 -30.42 9.89
N LEU A 263 14.13 -30.88 11.10
CA LEU A 263 15.52 -31.15 11.52
C LEU A 263 16.48 -29.93 11.42
N GLY A 264 15.97 -28.70 11.57
CA GLY A 264 16.78 -27.47 11.51
C GLY A 264 17.11 -26.99 10.09
N LEU A 265 16.58 -27.67 9.07
CA LEU A 265 16.56 -27.21 7.69
C LEU A 265 15.14 -26.76 7.35
N ASP A 266 15.00 -25.77 6.46
CA ASP A 266 13.69 -25.35 5.96
C ASP A 266 12.97 -26.55 5.32
N ALA A 267 11.72 -26.75 5.74
CA ALA A 267 10.88 -27.88 5.42
C ALA A 267 10.67 -28.01 3.92
N MET A 268 10.67 -26.90 3.17
CA MET A 268 10.65 -26.98 1.72
C MET A 268 11.91 -27.64 1.17
N TYR A 269 13.10 -27.34 1.68
CA TYR A 269 14.31 -28.06 1.28
C TYR A 269 14.24 -29.55 1.63
N VAL A 270 13.71 -29.89 2.80
CA VAL A 270 13.57 -31.29 3.22
C VAL A 270 12.54 -32.04 2.38
N ILE A 271 11.39 -31.44 2.11
CA ILE A 271 10.35 -32.02 1.25
C ILE A 271 10.88 -32.17 -0.16
N MET A 272 11.50 -31.14 -0.73
CA MET A 272 12.11 -31.21 -2.06
C MET A 272 13.21 -32.27 -2.14
N TRP A 273 14.03 -32.40 -1.09
CA TRP A 273 15.05 -33.44 -1.00
C TRP A 273 14.45 -34.85 -0.90
N ILE A 274 13.41 -35.05 -0.06
CA ILE A 274 12.70 -36.33 0.06
C ILE A 274 12.02 -36.69 -1.26
N THR A 275 11.32 -35.75 -1.89
CA THR A 275 10.65 -36.00 -3.18
C THR A 275 11.67 -36.31 -4.28
N TYR A 276 12.82 -35.64 -4.27
CA TYR A 276 13.89 -35.89 -5.22
C TYR A 276 14.54 -37.26 -4.98
N MET A 277 14.82 -37.62 -3.73
CA MET A 277 15.37 -38.93 -3.37
C MET A 277 14.37 -40.06 -3.66
N ALA A 278 13.07 -39.85 -3.40
CA ALA A 278 12.02 -40.78 -3.75
C ALA A 278 11.93 -40.94 -5.28
N PHE A 279 11.96 -39.85 -6.04
CA PHE A 279 12.00 -39.89 -7.50
C PHE A 279 13.22 -40.64 -8.02
N LEU A 280 14.43 -40.35 -7.50
CA LEU A 280 15.65 -41.06 -7.88
C LEU A 280 15.58 -42.54 -7.52
N LEU A 281 15.08 -42.90 -6.33
CA LEU A 281 14.90 -44.29 -5.92
C LEU A 281 13.90 -45.04 -6.80
N VAL A 282 12.78 -44.42 -7.16
CA VAL A 282 11.81 -45.00 -8.09
C VAL A 282 12.40 -45.10 -9.49
N PHE A 283 13.13 -44.08 -9.96
CA PHE A 283 13.75 -44.06 -11.27
C PHE A 283 14.84 -45.13 -11.40
N PHE A 284 15.81 -45.16 -10.48
CA PHE A 284 16.86 -46.17 -10.45
C PHE A 284 16.30 -47.55 -10.12
N GLY A 285 15.28 -47.65 -9.27
CA GLY A 285 14.57 -48.89 -8.96
C GLY A 285 13.85 -49.46 -10.18
N ALA A 286 13.13 -48.65 -10.93
CA ALA A 286 12.49 -49.03 -12.18
C ALA A 286 13.55 -49.37 -13.25
N PHE A 287 14.62 -48.58 -13.36
CA PHE A 287 15.72 -48.85 -14.28
C PHE A 287 16.41 -50.18 -13.95
N PHE A 288 16.69 -50.45 -12.67
CA PHE A 288 17.31 -51.69 -12.22
C PHE A 288 16.34 -52.87 -12.34
N ALA A 289 15.06 -52.69 -12.04
CA ALA A 289 14.03 -53.71 -12.23
C ALA A 289 13.89 -54.07 -13.72
N VAL A 290 13.79 -53.08 -14.62
CA VAL A 290 13.74 -53.28 -16.08
C VAL A 290 15.05 -53.87 -16.60
N TRP A 291 16.20 -53.44 -16.09
CA TRP A 291 17.49 -54.05 -16.41
C TRP A 291 17.52 -55.52 -15.97
N CYS A 292 17.13 -55.83 -14.73
CA CYS A 292 17.08 -57.19 -14.21
C CYS A 292 16.06 -58.06 -14.95
N TYR A 293 14.89 -57.50 -15.32
CA TYR A 293 13.89 -58.17 -16.14
C TYR A 293 14.44 -58.47 -17.53
N ARG A 294 15.05 -57.48 -18.20
CA ARG A 294 15.70 -57.68 -19.51
C ARG A 294 16.87 -58.66 -19.42
N LYS A 295 17.70 -58.60 -18.38
CA LYS A 295 18.83 -59.51 -18.16
C LYS A 295 18.36 -60.94 -17.85
N ARG A 296 17.20 -61.13 -17.22
CA ARG A 296 16.58 -62.46 -17.02
C ARG A 296 16.03 -63.05 -18.32
N TYR A 297 15.43 -62.24 -19.19
CA TYR A 297 14.88 -62.71 -20.47
C TYR A 297 15.94 -62.90 -21.57
N PHE A 298 17.02 -62.10 -21.59
CA PHE A 298 18.09 -62.22 -22.58
C PHE A 298 18.96 -63.49 -22.43
N VAL A 299 18.83 -64.23 -21.31
CA VAL A 299 19.55 -65.50 -21.08
C VAL A 299 18.80 -66.71 -21.67
N SER A 300 17.56 -66.55 -22.14
CA SER A 300 16.74 -67.68 -22.63
C SER A 300 16.72 -67.87 -24.15
N GLU A 301 17.29 -66.97 -24.95
CA GLU A 301 17.13 -67.01 -26.41
C GLU A 301 18.47 -66.88 -27.15
N TYR A 302 19.32 -67.89 -26.98
CA TYR A 302 20.39 -68.21 -27.93
C TYR A 302 20.11 -69.59 -28.53
N THR A 303 19.27 -69.63 -29.56
CA THR A 303 19.39 -70.63 -30.63
C THR A 303 19.51 -69.88 -31.94
N PRO A 304 20.46 -70.22 -32.83
CA PRO A 304 20.59 -69.53 -34.10
C PRO A 304 19.51 -70.06 -35.02
N ILE A 305 18.70 -69.18 -35.61
CA ILE A 305 17.79 -69.59 -36.68
C ILE A 305 18.08 -68.75 -37.93
N ASP A 306 18.49 -69.49 -38.94
CA ASP A 306 18.71 -69.14 -40.32
C ASP A 306 17.54 -68.39 -40.98
N SER A 307 17.91 -67.74 -42.07
CA SER A 307 17.04 -67.10 -43.05
C SER A 307 15.84 -67.94 -43.52
N ASN A 308 14.73 -67.23 -43.75
CA ASN A 308 13.50 -67.64 -44.45
C ASN A 308 12.52 -68.50 -43.64
N ILE A 309 11.46 -67.88 -43.12
CA ILE A 309 10.06 -68.32 -43.23
C ILE A 309 9.16 -67.17 -42.72
N ALA A 310 8.19 -66.81 -43.53
CA ALA A 310 7.08 -65.93 -43.16
C ALA A 310 6.26 -66.55 -42.02
N PHE A 311 5.94 -65.78 -40.98
CA PHE A 311 4.85 -66.17 -40.08
C PHE A 311 4.02 -64.98 -39.61
N SER A 312 2.73 -65.14 -39.86
CA SER A 312 1.59 -64.40 -39.36
C SER A 312 1.62 -64.20 -37.85
N VAL A 313 1.39 -62.97 -37.41
CA VAL A 313 1.19 -62.63 -35.99
C VAL A 313 -0.22 -63.06 -35.58
N ASN A 314 -0.34 -64.33 -35.17
CA ASN A 314 -1.29 -64.77 -34.15
C ASN A 314 -0.46 -65.33 -33.01
N ALA A 315 -0.01 -64.45 -32.10
CA ALA A 315 0.60 -64.84 -30.85
C ALA A 315 -0.24 -64.28 -29.71
N SER A 316 -1.08 -65.14 -29.15
CA SER A 316 -1.66 -65.00 -27.83
C SER A 316 -0.52 -65.05 -26.81
N ASP A 317 -0.01 -63.91 -26.40
CA ASP A 317 0.95 -63.83 -25.30
C ASP A 317 0.20 -63.50 -24.01
N LYS A 318 0.11 -64.49 -23.14
CA LYS A 318 -0.46 -64.38 -21.79
C LYS A 318 0.61 -63.80 -20.86
N GLY A 319 0.84 -62.49 -20.94
CA GLY A 319 1.37 -61.72 -19.82
C GLY A 319 0.22 -61.34 -18.88
N GLU A 320 0.42 -61.42 -17.57
CA GLU A 320 -0.57 -60.99 -16.57
C GLU A 320 -0.96 -59.52 -16.83
N ALA A 321 -2.12 -59.34 -17.45
CA ALA A 321 -2.71 -58.04 -17.73
C ALA A 321 -3.08 -57.35 -16.40
N SER A 322 -2.70 -56.09 -16.26
CA SER A 322 -3.23 -55.24 -15.20
C SER A 322 -4.75 -55.18 -15.35
N CYS A 323 -5.50 -55.13 -14.25
CA CYS A 323 -6.96 -55.16 -14.24
C CYS A 323 -7.60 -54.08 -15.16
N CYS A 324 -6.85 -53.01 -15.49
CA CYS A 324 -7.28 -51.91 -16.34
C CYS A 324 -7.03 -52.12 -17.86
N ASP A 325 -6.15 -53.03 -18.28
CA ASP A 325 -5.80 -53.23 -19.70
C ASP A 325 -6.99 -53.68 -20.58
N PRO A 326 -7.83 -54.65 -20.18
CA PRO A 326 -8.98 -55.05 -21.01
C PRO A 326 -10.06 -53.96 -21.09
N VAL A 327 -10.21 -53.13 -20.05
CA VAL A 327 -11.16 -52.01 -20.04
C VAL A 327 -10.68 -50.88 -20.94
N SER A 328 -9.38 -50.55 -20.89
CA SER A 328 -8.76 -49.56 -21.77
C SER A 328 -8.88 -49.95 -23.24
N ALA A 329 -8.53 -51.19 -23.58
CA ALA A 329 -8.63 -51.69 -24.95
C ALA A 329 -10.09 -51.72 -25.46
N ALA A 330 -11.05 -52.05 -24.59
CA ALA A 330 -12.47 -52.01 -24.93
C ALA A 330 -12.96 -50.56 -25.15
N PHE A 331 -12.53 -49.62 -24.33
CA PHE A 331 -12.87 -48.20 -24.44
C PHE A 331 -12.28 -47.57 -25.71
N GLU A 332 -11.00 -47.80 -25.99
CA GLU A 332 -10.34 -47.34 -27.21
C GLU A 332 -11.01 -47.94 -28.46
N GLY A 333 -11.32 -49.24 -28.43
CA GLY A 333 -12.06 -49.91 -29.49
C GLY A 333 -13.47 -49.32 -29.71
N CYS A 334 -14.14 -48.90 -28.63
CA CYS A 334 -15.43 -48.22 -28.69
C CYS A 334 -15.31 -46.83 -29.33
N LEU A 335 -14.37 -46.00 -28.86
CA LEU A 335 -14.11 -44.67 -29.40
C LEU A 335 -13.73 -44.73 -30.89
N ARG A 336 -12.87 -45.66 -31.28
CA ARG A 336 -12.50 -45.86 -32.69
C ARG A 336 -13.72 -46.18 -33.55
N ARG A 337 -14.62 -47.08 -33.11
CA ARG A 337 -15.87 -47.37 -33.84
C ARG A 337 -16.82 -46.17 -33.90
N LEU A 338 -16.89 -45.38 -32.83
CA LEU A 338 -17.72 -44.17 -32.78
C LEU A 338 -17.20 -43.13 -33.77
N PHE A 339 -15.92 -42.77 -33.69
CA PHE A 339 -15.30 -41.76 -34.54
C PHE A 339 -15.18 -42.19 -36.00
N THR A 340 -14.97 -43.48 -36.29
CA THR A 340 -15.03 -43.97 -37.69
C THR A 340 -16.40 -43.78 -38.31
N ARG A 341 -17.46 -44.15 -37.57
CA ARG A 341 -18.84 -43.95 -38.03
C ARG A 341 -19.18 -42.46 -38.14
N TRP A 342 -18.76 -41.64 -37.18
CA TRP A 342 -18.99 -40.20 -37.19
C TRP A 342 -18.25 -39.50 -38.35
N GLY A 343 -16.99 -39.84 -38.58
CA GLY A 343 -16.21 -39.30 -39.70
C GLY A 343 -16.84 -39.64 -41.05
N SER A 344 -17.23 -40.91 -41.25
CA SER A 344 -17.91 -41.30 -42.49
C SER A 344 -19.25 -40.56 -42.69
N PHE A 345 -19.97 -40.25 -41.60
CA PHE A 345 -21.18 -39.44 -41.66
C PHE A 345 -20.88 -37.98 -42.07
N CYS A 346 -19.85 -37.37 -41.51
CA CYS A 346 -19.43 -35.99 -41.82
C CYS A 346 -19.01 -35.80 -43.28
N VAL A 347 -18.46 -36.85 -43.92
CA VAL A 347 -18.06 -36.80 -45.34
C VAL A 347 -19.19 -37.11 -46.31
N ARG A 348 -20.14 -37.97 -45.91
CA ARG A 348 -21.34 -38.27 -46.70
C ARG A 348 -22.26 -37.06 -46.80
N ASN A 349 -22.47 -36.35 -45.69
CA ASN A 349 -23.41 -35.24 -45.58
C ASN A 349 -22.74 -33.93 -45.12
N PRO A 350 -21.73 -33.41 -45.84
CA PRO A 350 -20.93 -32.27 -45.37
C PRO A 350 -21.75 -30.97 -45.28
N GLY A 351 -22.71 -30.76 -46.19
CA GLY A 351 -23.56 -29.56 -46.20
C GLY A 351 -24.42 -29.42 -44.94
N CYS A 352 -25.01 -30.52 -44.46
CA CYS A 352 -25.83 -30.50 -43.24
C CYS A 352 -24.98 -30.21 -42.00
N VAL A 353 -23.79 -30.84 -41.88
CA VAL A 353 -22.91 -30.64 -40.73
C VAL A 353 -22.38 -29.21 -40.67
N ILE A 354 -21.93 -28.66 -41.81
CA ILE A 354 -21.48 -27.26 -41.90
C ILE A 354 -22.62 -26.28 -41.59
N PHE A 355 -23.85 -26.57 -42.03
CA PHE A 355 -25.00 -25.74 -41.69
C PHE A 355 -25.28 -25.74 -40.17
N PHE A 356 -25.31 -26.92 -39.53
CA PHE A 356 -25.53 -27.00 -38.09
C PHE A 356 -24.41 -26.35 -37.28
N SER A 357 -23.15 -26.49 -37.70
CA SER A 357 -22.03 -25.81 -37.02
C SER A 357 -22.12 -24.29 -37.18
N LEU A 358 -22.49 -23.76 -38.34
CA LEU A 358 -22.72 -22.32 -38.53
C LEU A 358 -23.90 -21.80 -37.71
N VAL A 359 -24.99 -22.56 -37.59
CA VAL A 359 -26.13 -22.21 -36.72
C VAL A 359 -25.68 -22.19 -35.25
N PHE A 360 -24.90 -23.18 -34.82
CA PHE A 360 -24.34 -23.21 -33.47
C PHE A 360 -23.41 -22.00 -33.22
N ILE A 361 -22.50 -21.71 -34.15
CA ILE A 361 -21.57 -20.58 -34.04
C ILE A 361 -22.32 -19.26 -33.92
N THR A 362 -23.29 -19.01 -34.80
CA THR A 362 -24.07 -17.76 -34.80
C THR A 362 -24.95 -17.64 -33.56
N ALA A 363 -25.57 -18.74 -33.09
CA ALA A 363 -26.34 -18.75 -31.86
C ALA A 363 -25.48 -18.41 -30.63
N CYS A 364 -24.33 -19.05 -30.47
CA CYS A 364 -23.43 -18.76 -29.35
C CYS A 364 -22.82 -17.35 -29.45
N SER A 365 -22.36 -16.96 -30.64
CA SER A 365 -21.69 -15.66 -30.85
C SER A 365 -22.64 -14.46 -30.74
N SER A 366 -23.96 -14.66 -30.90
CA SER A 366 -24.93 -13.58 -30.70
C SER A 366 -24.90 -12.98 -29.28
N GLY A 367 -24.40 -13.74 -28.29
CA GLY A 367 -24.22 -13.26 -26.92
C GLY A 367 -23.17 -12.17 -26.77
N LEU A 368 -22.29 -11.95 -27.76
CA LEU A 368 -21.31 -10.86 -27.75
C LEU A 368 -21.96 -9.46 -27.66
N VAL A 369 -23.25 -9.33 -28.03
CA VAL A 369 -24.00 -8.07 -27.89
C VAL A 369 -24.20 -7.67 -26.42
N PHE A 370 -24.18 -8.64 -25.50
CA PHE A 370 -24.36 -8.43 -24.06
C PHE A 370 -23.04 -8.34 -23.29
N VAL A 371 -21.91 -8.22 -23.98
CA VAL A 371 -20.59 -8.11 -23.35
C VAL A 371 -20.53 -6.87 -22.46
N ARG A 372 -20.04 -7.08 -21.23
CA ARG A 372 -19.66 -6.02 -20.30
C ARG A 372 -18.18 -6.16 -20.01
N VAL A 373 -17.41 -5.11 -20.26
CA VAL A 373 -15.97 -5.10 -19.99
C VAL A 373 -15.73 -4.44 -18.64
N THR A 374 -14.96 -5.09 -17.77
CA THR A 374 -14.53 -4.53 -16.48
C THR A 374 -13.08 -4.09 -16.56
N THR A 375 -12.82 -2.80 -16.37
CA THR A 375 -11.47 -2.20 -16.37
C THR A 375 -10.95 -1.90 -14.96
N ASN A 376 -11.82 -1.88 -13.95
CA ASN A 376 -11.44 -1.56 -12.58
C ASN A 376 -10.47 -2.63 -12.02
N PRO A 377 -9.23 -2.27 -11.63
CA PRO A 377 -8.27 -3.23 -11.13
C PRO A 377 -8.75 -3.92 -9.84
N VAL A 378 -9.43 -3.20 -8.93
CA VAL A 378 -9.84 -3.78 -7.64
C VAL A 378 -10.80 -4.96 -7.84
N ASP A 379 -11.70 -4.87 -8.83
CA ASP A 379 -12.68 -5.91 -9.13
C ASP A 379 -12.06 -7.10 -9.90
N LEU A 380 -10.93 -6.88 -10.57
CA LEU A 380 -10.19 -7.92 -11.30
C LEU A 380 -9.32 -8.78 -10.35
N TRP A 381 -8.69 -8.13 -9.37
CA TRP A 381 -7.67 -8.75 -8.51
C TRP A 381 -8.20 -9.18 -7.13
N SER A 382 -9.33 -8.64 -6.66
CA SER A 382 -9.91 -8.98 -5.35
C SER A 382 -11.21 -9.75 -5.46
N ALA A 383 -11.33 -10.84 -4.70
CA ALA A 383 -12.56 -11.64 -4.66
C ALA A 383 -13.68 -10.87 -3.92
N PRO A 384 -14.93 -10.86 -4.44
CA PRO A 384 -16.03 -10.12 -3.82
C PRO A 384 -16.39 -10.64 -2.42
N SER A 385 -16.15 -11.92 -2.14
CA SER A 385 -16.38 -12.55 -0.84
C SER A 385 -15.16 -12.57 0.07
N SER A 386 -14.07 -11.88 -0.30
CA SER A 386 -12.86 -11.82 0.53
C SER A 386 -13.08 -10.93 1.75
N GLN A 387 -12.41 -11.25 2.86
CA GLN A 387 -12.48 -10.46 4.09
C GLN A 387 -12.14 -8.98 3.82
N ALA A 388 -11.08 -8.71 3.06
CA ALA A 388 -10.69 -7.33 2.73
C ALA A 388 -11.76 -6.57 1.94
N ARG A 389 -12.51 -7.25 1.06
CA ARG A 389 -13.63 -6.62 0.34
C ARG A 389 -14.80 -6.33 1.26
N LEU A 390 -15.12 -7.25 2.18
CA LEU A 390 -16.19 -7.04 3.17
C LEU A 390 -15.86 -5.88 4.14
N GLU A 391 -14.62 -5.82 4.62
CA GLU A 391 -14.12 -4.72 5.45
C GLU A 391 -14.16 -3.39 4.70
N LYS A 392 -13.79 -3.38 3.41
CA LYS A 392 -13.90 -2.20 2.55
C LYS A 392 -15.36 -1.77 2.38
N GLU A 393 -16.27 -2.69 2.10
CA GLU A 393 -17.70 -2.39 1.95
C GLU A 393 -18.29 -1.84 3.25
N TYR A 394 -17.88 -2.37 4.40
CA TYR A 394 -18.27 -1.84 5.70
C TYR A 394 -17.74 -0.41 5.91
N PHE A 395 -16.47 -0.16 5.62
CA PHE A 395 -15.87 1.18 5.70
C PHE A 395 -16.60 2.18 4.79
N ASP A 396 -16.80 1.82 3.51
CA ASP A 396 -17.42 2.68 2.50
C ASP A 396 -18.87 3.03 2.87
N GLN A 397 -19.60 2.12 3.52
CA GLN A 397 -20.99 2.36 3.95
C GLN A 397 -21.09 3.37 5.10
N HIS A 398 -20.14 3.37 6.03
CA HIS A 398 -20.20 4.21 7.23
C HIS A 398 -19.46 5.55 7.05
N PHE A 399 -18.32 5.54 6.37
CA PHE A 399 -17.46 6.72 6.21
C PHE A 399 -17.49 7.31 4.79
N GLY A 400 -18.13 6.62 3.84
CA GLY A 400 -17.99 6.91 2.42
C GLY A 400 -16.72 6.28 1.84
N PRO A 401 -16.60 6.25 0.50
CA PRO A 401 -15.39 5.72 -0.14
C PRO A 401 -14.17 6.59 0.20
N PHE A 402 -13.01 5.93 0.30
CA PHE A 402 -11.74 6.63 0.44
C PHE A 402 -11.53 7.63 -0.71
N PHE A 403 -11.07 8.83 -0.38
CA PHE A 403 -10.88 9.93 -1.33
C PHE A 403 -9.82 9.59 -2.38
N ARG A 404 -9.94 10.23 -3.55
CA ARG A 404 -8.96 10.16 -4.63
C ARG A 404 -7.82 11.11 -4.33
N THR A 405 -6.60 10.73 -4.69
CA THR A 405 -5.40 11.50 -4.34
C THR A 405 -4.63 11.94 -5.58
N GLU A 406 -4.54 13.25 -5.79
CA GLU A 406 -3.66 13.85 -6.79
C GLU A 406 -2.43 14.43 -6.08
N GLN A 407 -1.26 13.84 -6.32
CA GLN A 407 -0.04 14.19 -5.60
C GLN A 407 1.06 14.67 -6.55
N LEU A 408 1.79 15.70 -6.14
CA LEU A 408 2.99 16.20 -6.79
C LEU A 408 4.16 16.14 -5.82
N ILE A 409 5.29 15.64 -6.29
CA ILE A 409 6.58 15.65 -5.60
C ILE A 409 7.48 16.60 -6.39
N ILE A 410 7.77 17.76 -5.80
CA ILE A 410 8.50 18.85 -6.43
C ILE A 410 9.88 18.95 -5.81
N ARG A 411 10.92 19.04 -6.64
CA ARG A 411 12.31 19.25 -6.23
C ARG A 411 12.90 20.44 -6.94
N ALA A 412 13.86 21.10 -6.31
CA ALA A 412 14.62 22.20 -6.89
C ALA A 412 16.08 21.76 -7.12
N PRO A 413 16.43 21.24 -8.32
CA PRO A 413 17.78 20.71 -8.56
C PRO A 413 18.83 21.79 -8.84
N LEU A 414 18.42 23.03 -9.16
CA LEU A 414 19.32 24.12 -9.53
C LEU A 414 19.60 25.10 -8.37
N THR A 415 18.95 24.91 -7.22
CA THR A 415 19.16 25.74 -6.03
C THR A 415 20.03 24.99 -5.02
N ASP A 416 20.97 25.71 -4.42
CA ASP A 416 21.78 25.18 -3.32
C ASP A 416 21.08 25.40 -1.97
N LYS A 417 21.59 24.74 -0.93
CA LYS A 417 21.15 24.98 0.44
C LYS A 417 21.56 26.38 0.90
N HIS A 418 20.67 27.07 1.62
CA HIS A 418 20.99 28.32 2.30
C HIS A 418 20.95 28.16 3.82
N ILE A 419 21.51 29.12 4.56
CA ILE A 419 21.60 29.09 6.02
C ILE A 419 20.81 30.26 6.58
N TYR A 420 19.93 29.96 7.53
CA TYR A 420 19.21 30.93 8.34
C TYR A 420 19.92 31.15 9.67
N GLN A 421 20.16 32.40 10.03
CA GLN A 421 20.81 32.80 11.28
C GLN A 421 19.80 33.56 12.15
N PRO A 422 19.22 32.92 13.17
CA PRO A 422 18.18 33.55 14.00
C PRO A 422 18.74 34.68 14.88
N TYR A 423 17.95 35.74 15.07
CA TYR A 423 18.26 36.89 15.92
C TYR A 423 17.15 37.09 16.97
N PRO A 424 17.46 37.41 18.25
CA PRO A 424 18.75 37.79 18.83
C PRO A 424 19.62 36.61 19.30
N SER A 425 19.10 35.38 19.31
CA SER A 425 19.84 34.20 19.79
C SER A 425 19.31 32.91 19.14
N GLY A 426 20.21 32.07 18.65
CA GLY A 426 19.92 30.72 18.16
C GLY A 426 21.09 30.17 17.34
N ALA A 427 21.05 28.87 17.05
CA ALA A 427 22.06 28.23 16.20
C ALA A 427 21.72 28.43 14.72
N ASP A 428 22.76 28.45 13.88
CA ASP A 428 22.61 28.50 12.43
C ASP A 428 21.86 27.25 11.94
N VAL A 429 20.76 27.46 11.20
CA VAL A 429 19.89 26.40 10.69
C VAL A 429 20.02 26.31 9.17
N PRO A 430 20.43 25.15 8.61
CA PRO A 430 20.44 24.95 7.17
C PRO A 430 19.02 24.72 6.63
N PHE A 431 18.73 25.24 5.46
CA PHE A 431 17.49 25.01 4.72
C PHE A 431 17.79 24.26 3.42
N GLY A 432 16.94 23.27 3.14
CA GLY A 432 17.05 22.45 1.93
C GLY A 432 16.75 23.24 0.65
N PRO A 433 17.20 22.74 -0.52
CA PRO A 433 17.04 23.42 -1.81
C PRO A 433 15.63 23.90 -2.16
N PRO A 434 14.54 23.14 -1.88
CA PRO A 434 13.21 23.59 -2.27
C PRO A 434 12.57 24.58 -1.28
N LEU A 435 13.20 24.86 -0.13
CA LEU A 435 12.72 25.82 0.87
C LEU A 435 13.25 27.25 0.65
N ASP A 436 13.95 27.48 -0.44
CA ASP A 436 14.29 28.84 -0.89
C ASP A 436 13.00 29.63 -1.21
N ILE A 437 12.92 30.87 -0.73
CA ILE A 437 11.72 31.71 -0.87
C ILE A 437 11.30 31.91 -2.33
N GLN A 438 12.25 32.05 -3.27
CA GLN A 438 11.96 32.23 -4.69
C GLN A 438 11.39 30.95 -5.31
N ILE A 439 11.82 29.79 -4.82
CA ILE A 439 11.22 28.50 -5.18
C ILE A 439 9.81 28.39 -4.62
N LEU A 440 9.60 28.74 -3.35
CA LEU A 440 8.28 28.68 -2.72
C LEU A 440 7.24 29.56 -3.43
N HIS A 441 7.62 30.75 -3.93
CA HIS A 441 6.74 31.55 -4.78
C HIS A 441 6.37 30.86 -6.10
N GLN A 442 7.34 30.26 -6.79
CA GLN A 442 7.08 29.52 -8.04
C GLN A 442 6.17 28.30 -7.81
N VAL A 443 6.34 27.64 -6.66
CA VAL A 443 5.49 26.53 -6.25
C VAL A 443 4.09 27.03 -5.89
N LEU A 444 3.97 28.21 -5.28
CA LEU A 444 2.67 28.83 -4.97
C LEU A 444 1.92 29.23 -6.23
N ASP A 445 2.61 29.85 -7.21
CA ASP A 445 2.03 30.16 -8.51
C ASP A 445 1.52 28.89 -9.22
N LEU A 446 2.30 27.80 -9.16
CA LEU A 446 1.89 26.50 -9.70
C LEU A 446 0.65 25.95 -8.97
N GLN A 447 0.63 26.00 -7.63
CA GLN A 447 -0.49 25.51 -6.83
C GLN A 447 -1.78 26.28 -7.14
N ILE A 448 -1.72 27.61 -7.19
CA ILE A 448 -2.86 28.47 -7.51
C ILE A 448 -3.34 28.24 -8.96
N ALA A 449 -2.41 28.01 -9.90
CA ALA A 449 -2.77 27.67 -11.27
C ALA A 449 -3.50 26.32 -11.35
N ILE A 450 -3.11 25.32 -10.54
CA ILE A 450 -3.80 24.02 -10.43
C ILE A 450 -5.18 24.20 -9.79
N GLU A 451 -5.30 25.00 -8.74
CA GLU A 451 -6.56 25.28 -8.05
C GLU A 451 -7.60 25.91 -8.98
N ASN A 452 -7.16 26.70 -9.97
CA ASN A 452 -8.01 27.37 -10.95
C ASN A 452 -8.19 26.58 -12.27
N ILE A 453 -7.86 25.28 -12.31
CA ILE A 453 -8.12 24.44 -13.49
C ILE A 453 -9.63 24.25 -13.67
N THR A 454 -10.09 24.50 -14.89
CA THR A 454 -11.47 24.24 -15.32
C THR A 454 -11.50 23.08 -16.30
N ALA A 455 -12.38 22.10 -16.08
CA ALA A 455 -12.64 21.02 -17.02
C ALA A 455 -14.07 21.13 -17.58
N SER A 456 -14.30 20.64 -18.80
CA SER A 456 -15.63 20.58 -19.40
C SER A 456 -16.19 19.16 -19.34
N TYR A 457 -17.36 18.97 -18.73
CA TYR A 457 -18.08 17.70 -18.71
C TYR A 457 -19.58 17.95 -18.92
N ASP A 458 -20.22 17.23 -19.84
CA ASP A 458 -21.64 17.42 -20.22
C ASP A 458 -22.06 18.88 -20.48
N ASN A 459 -21.17 19.65 -21.14
CA ASN A 459 -21.35 21.08 -21.44
C ASN A 459 -21.45 22.00 -20.20
N GLU A 460 -21.10 21.48 -19.01
CA GLU A 460 -20.87 22.23 -17.78
C GLU A 460 -19.37 22.40 -17.53
N THR A 461 -18.99 23.47 -16.83
CA THR A 461 -17.63 23.70 -16.34
C THR A 461 -17.50 23.15 -14.93
N VAL A 462 -16.55 22.24 -14.73
CA VAL A 462 -16.20 21.64 -13.43
C VAL A 462 -14.92 22.32 -12.92
N THR A 463 -14.96 22.79 -11.69
CA THR A 463 -13.82 23.38 -10.97
C THR A 463 -13.38 22.47 -9.83
N LEU A 464 -12.20 22.73 -9.25
CA LEU A 464 -11.72 21.96 -8.10
C LEU A 464 -12.68 22.07 -6.90
N GLN A 465 -13.28 23.23 -6.67
CA GLN A 465 -14.22 23.48 -5.57
C GLN A 465 -15.49 22.62 -5.63
N ASP A 466 -15.88 22.16 -6.83
CA ASP A 466 -17.07 21.32 -7.01
C ASP A 466 -16.84 19.87 -6.59
N ILE A 467 -15.59 19.40 -6.58
CA ILE A 467 -15.23 17.98 -6.41
C ILE A 467 -14.31 17.71 -5.21
N CYS A 468 -13.61 18.71 -4.70
CA CYS A 468 -12.62 18.55 -3.64
C CYS A 468 -13.23 18.16 -2.28
N LEU A 469 -12.41 17.56 -1.42
CA LEU A 469 -12.79 17.28 -0.04
C LEU A 469 -12.75 18.56 0.81
N ALA A 470 -13.89 18.96 1.38
CA ALA A 470 -14.02 20.11 2.28
C ALA A 470 -14.58 19.68 3.66
N PRO A 471 -13.71 19.36 4.64
CA PRO A 471 -14.10 18.75 5.92
C PRO A 471 -15.03 19.61 6.78
N LEU A 472 -14.94 20.94 6.67
CA LEU A 472 -15.70 21.90 7.47
C LEU A 472 -16.95 22.44 6.75
N SER A 473 -17.35 21.84 5.62
CA SER A 473 -18.57 22.23 4.92
C SER A 473 -19.81 22.03 5.81
N PRO A 474 -20.74 23.00 5.90
CA PRO A 474 -20.88 24.22 5.09
C PRO A 474 -20.22 25.49 5.68
N TYR A 475 -19.53 25.41 6.82
CA TYR A 475 -18.93 26.58 7.48
C TYR A 475 -17.73 27.14 6.73
N ASN A 476 -16.90 26.27 6.17
CA ASN A 476 -15.80 26.61 5.28
C ASN A 476 -15.82 25.67 4.07
N THR A 477 -15.95 26.25 2.88
CA THR A 477 -16.00 25.52 1.61
C THR A 477 -14.64 25.45 0.91
N ASN A 478 -13.56 25.92 1.55
CA ASN A 478 -12.22 25.81 1.00
C ASN A 478 -11.81 24.33 0.90
N CYS A 479 -11.18 23.99 -0.22
CA CYS A 479 -10.69 22.66 -0.49
C CYS A 479 -9.52 22.30 0.45
N THR A 480 -9.48 21.05 0.87
CA THR A 480 -8.28 20.51 1.52
C THR A 480 -7.16 20.49 0.51
N ILE A 481 -6.06 21.17 0.82
CA ILE A 481 -4.82 21.14 0.05
C ILE A 481 -3.70 20.89 1.05
N LEU A 482 -2.94 19.82 0.88
CA LEU A 482 -1.81 19.52 1.76
C LEU A 482 -0.55 20.01 1.07
N SER A 483 0.00 21.13 1.55
CA SER A 483 1.21 21.77 1.03
C SER A 483 1.84 22.60 2.14
N VAL A 484 3.17 22.74 2.13
CA VAL A 484 3.88 23.62 3.07
C VAL A 484 3.40 25.08 2.97
N LEU A 485 2.89 25.47 1.80
CA LEU A 485 2.36 26.82 1.53
C LEU A 485 1.09 27.13 2.34
N ASN A 486 0.40 26.11 2.86
CA ASN A 486 -0.76 26.33 3.72
C ASN A 486 -0.39 26.86 5.11
N TYR A 487 0.86 26.70 5.56
CA TYR A 487 1.34 27.44 6.74
C TYR A 487 1.25 28.95 6.54
N PHE A 488 1.34 29.41 5.30
CA PHE A 488 1.22 30.83 4.91
C PHE A 488 -0.12 31.14 4.25
N GLN A 489 -1.15 30.31 4.51
CA GLN A 489 -2.52 30.45 3.98
C GLN A 489 -2.58 30.64 2.46
N ASN A 490 -1.66 30.04 1.72
CA ASN A 490 -1.54 30.18 0.26
C ASN A 490 -1.43 31.64 -0.23
N SER A 491 -0.86 32.55 0.58
CA SER A 491 -0.69 33.96 0.22
C SER A 491 0.77 34.36 0.10
N HIS A 492 1.11 35.03 -1.02
CA HIS A 492 2.43 35.64 -1.21
C HIS A 492 2.72 36.68 -0.11
N SER A 493 1.72 37.44 0.34
CA SER A 493 1.93 38.50 1.32
C SER A 493 2.32 37.98 2.70
N VAL A 494 1.80 36.81 3.10
CA VAL A 494 2.12 36.17 4.37
C VAL A 494 3.47 35.46 4.28
N LEU A 495 3.79 34.87 3.12
CA LEU A 495 5.10 34.29 2.85
C LEU A 495 6.23 35.35 2.89
N ASP A 496 5.98 36.54 2.37
CA ASP A 496 6.92 37.68 2.40
C ASP A 496 6.89 38.45 3.74
N HIS A 497 6.10 37.99 4.72
CA HIS A 497 5.96 38.68 5.99
C HIS A 497 7.28 38.64 6.77
N LYS A 498 7.77 39.83 7.13
CA LYS A 498 9.03 40.00 7.84
C LYS A 498 8.91 41.09 8.90
N LYS A 499 9.46 40.83 10.08
CA LYS A 499 9.62 41.79 11.18
C LYS A 499 11.09 42.01 11.45
N GLY A 500 11.51 43.26 11.44
CA GLY A 500 12.90 43.63 11.64
C GLY A 500 13.12 45.11 11.40
N ASP A 501 14.33 45.56 11.69
CA ASP A 501 14.85 46.85 11.20
C ASP A 501 15.55 46.67 9.85
N ASP A 502 16.07 47.74 9.25
CA ASP A 502 16.74 47.66 7.94
C ASP A 502 17.96 46.73 7.92
N PHE A 503 18.53 46.38 9.09
CA PHE A 503 19.77 45.62 9.21
C PHE A 503 19.56 44.20 9.77
N PHE A 504 18.64 44.02 10.72
CA PHE A 504 18.36 42.78 11.41
C PHE A 504 16.95 42.30 11.12
N VAL A 505 16.86 41.01 10.79
CA VAL A 505 15.61 40.27 10.67
C VAL A 505 15.33 39.64 12.02
N TYR A 506 14.30 40.11 12.72
CA TYR A 506 13.92 39.54 14.02
C TYR A 506 13.11 38.26 13.82
N ALA A 507 12.22 38.26 12.83
CA ALA A 507 11.47 37.08 12.44
C ALA A 507 10.98 37.21 10.99
N ASP A 508 10.96 36.09 10.29
CA ASP A 508 10.55 35.94 8.88
C ASP A 508 9.90 34.56 8.67
N TYR A 509 9.69 34.18 7.40
CA TYR A 509 9.11 32.90 7.04
C TYR A 509 9.88 31.69 7.56
N HIS A 510 11.22 31.77 7.76
CA HIS A 510 12.00 30.66 8.33
C HIS A 510 11.59 30.39 9.77
N THR A 511 11.38 31.47 10.54
CA THR A 511 10.97 31.40 11.94
C THR A 511 9.58 30.79 12.05
N HIS A 512 8.65 31.29 11.22
CA HIS A 512 7.29 30.79 11.17
C HIS A 512 7.21 29.33 10.71
N PHE A 513 7.96 28.96 9.66
CA PHE A 513 8.07 27.58 9.19
C PHE A 513 8.56 26.64 10.30
N LEU A 514 9.67 26.99 10.97
CA LEU A 514 10.22 26.20 12.07
C LEU A 514 9.25 26.05 13.23
N TYR A 515 8.42 27.07 13.48
CA TYR A 515 7.35 26.99 14.48
C TYR A 515 6.22 26.04 14.03
N CYS A 516 5.71 26.18 12.81
CA CYS A 516 4.58 25.37 12.34
C CYS A 516 4.92 23.89 12.15
N VAL A 517 6.14 23.54 11.74
CA VAL A 517 6.55 22.12 11.68
C VAL A 517 6.65 21.48 13.07
N ARG A 518 6.76 22.29 14.13
CA ARG A 518 6.77 21.85 15.53
C ARG A 518 5.38 21.87 16.16
N ALA A 519 4.55 22.85 15.84
CA ALA A 519 3.22 23.04 16.41
C ALA A 519 2.18 23.33 15.31
N PRO A 520 1.86 22.34 14.45
CA PRO A 520 1.04 22.55 13.24
C PRO A 520 -0.44 22.88 13.52
N ALA A 521 -0.92 22.62 14.75
CA ALA A 521 -2.29 22.90 15.18
C ALA A 521 -2.44 24.27 15.89
N SER A 522 -1.38 25.08 15.91
CA SER A 522 -1.41 26.40 16.55
C SER A 522 -2.19 27.43 15.71
N LEU A 523 -3.04 28.19 16.40
CA LEU A 523 -3.81 29.28 15.80
C LEU A 523 -3.02 30.58 15.66
N ASN A 524 -1.91 30.69 16.40
CA ASN A 524 -1.11 31.90 16.43
C ASN A 524 0.33 31.56 16.82
N ASP A 525 1.28 32.00 16.00
CA ASP A 525 2.70 31.89 16.27
C ASP A 525 3.11 32.74 17.49
N THR A 526 3.99 32.19 18.31
CA THR A 526 4.60 32.87 19.45
C THR A 526 5.73 33.81 19.03
N SER A 527 6.17 33.74 17.77
CA SER A 527 7.10 34.71 17.18
C SER A 527 6.46 36.09 17.01
N LEU A 528 7.26 37.08 16.61
CA LEU A 528 6.80 38.46 16.41
C LEU A 528 5.80 38.62 15.24
N LEU A 529 5.58 37.58 14.42
CA LEU A 529 4.66 37.65 13.27
C LEU A 529 3.19 37.49 13.67
N HIS A 530 2.92 36.62 14.64
CA HIS A 530 1.56 36.23 15.04
C HIS A 530 0.69 35.64 13.90
N ASP A 531 1.31 34.86 13.01
CA ASP A 531 0.62 34.20 11.91
C ASP A 531 0.08 32.80 12.33
N PRO A 532 -1.03 32.32 11.74
CA PRO A 532 -1.60 31.01 12.07
C PRO A 532 -0.89 29.86 11.32
N CYS A 533 -0.76 28.68 11.94
CA CYS A 533 -0.20 27.49 11.28
C CYS A 533 -1.25 26.58 10.62
N LEU A 534 -2.55 26.87 10.81
CA LEU A 534 -3.62 26.11 10.16
C LEU A 534 -3.71 26.44 8.67
N GLY A 535 -4.09 25.43 7.88
CA GLY A 535 -4.35 25.61 6.46
C GLY A 535 -5.64 26.37 6.17
N THR A 536 -5.80 26.80 4.92
CA THR A 536 -6.98 27.54 4.42
C THR A 536 -8.32 26.83 4.62
N PHE A 537 -8.31 25.50 4.70
CA PHE A 537 -9.47 24.66 4.97
C PHE A 537 -9.78 24.49 6.47
N GLY A 538 -8.94 25.02 7.36
CA GLY A 538 -9.14 25.01 8.82
C GLY A 538 -8.62 23.78 9.56
N GLY A 539 -7.87 22.89 8.89
CA GLY A 539 -7.17 21.77 9.54
C GLY A 539 -5.65 21.99 9.64
N PRO A 540 -4.97 21.24 10.53
CA PRO A 540 -3.52 21.30 10.68
C PRO A 540 -2.82 20.59 9.51
N VAL A 541 -1.69 21.13 9.07
CA VAL A 541 -0.85 20.51 8.03
C VAL A 541 0.37 19.88 8.71
N PHE A 542 0.42 18.55 8.73
CA PHE A 542 1.54 17.85 9.34
C PHE A 542 2.77 17.83 8.40
N PRO A 543 3.99 18.01 8.93
CA PRO A 543 5.19 18.19 8.12
C PRO A 543 5.56 16.96 7.29
N TRP A 544 5.33 15.74 7.80
CA TRP A 544 5.60 14.49 7.08
C TRP A 544 4.68 14.23 5.88
N LEU A 545 3.58 15.00 5.74
CA LEU A 545 2.67 14.91 4.58
C LEU A 545 3.09 15.85 3.45
N VAL A 546 3.90 16.88 3.74
CA VAL A 546 4.21 17.98 2.79
C VAL A 546 5.70 18.15 2.54
N LEU A 547 6.57 17.52 3.32
CA LEU A 547 8.02 17.53 3.17
C LEU A 547 8.55 16.11 2.93
N GLY A 548 9.60 16.00 2.12
CA GLY A 548 10.25 14.72 1.81
C GLY A 548 11.77 14.82 1.81
N GLY A 549 12.41 13.67 2.02
CA GLY A 549 13.87 13.51 1.98
C GLY A 549 14.62 14.34 3.03
N TYR A 550 14.08 14.42 4.25
CA TYR A 550 14.72 15.03 5.42
C TYR A 550 15.31 13.94 6.34
N ASP A 551 16.19 14.34 7.27
CA ASP A 551 16.82 13.42 8.22
C ASP A 551 16.11 13.46 9.59
N ASP A 552 15.48 12.36 9.99
CA ASP A 552 14.81 12.18 11.30
C ASP A 552 13.77 13.27 11.60
N GLN A 553 14.04 14.22 12.50
CA GLN A 553 13.13 15.34 12.82
C GLN A 553 13.56 16.69 12.23
N ASN A 554 14.64 16.74 11.45
CA ASN A 554 15.17 17.98 10.88
C ASN A 554 14.45 18.37 9.58
N TYR A 555 13.19 18.77 9.68
CA TYR A 555 12.34 19.13 8.54
C TYR A 555 12.90 20.26 7.66
N ASN A 556 13.72 21.13 8.24
CA ASN A 556 14.46 22.19 7.53
C ASN A 556 15.42 21.64 6.46
N ASN A 557 15.90 20.39 6.58
CA ASN A 557 16.78 19.75 5.60
C ASN A 557 16.04 19.08 4.42
N ALA A 558 14.71 19.24 4.32
CA ALA A 558 13.91 18.59 3.28
C ALA A 558 14.44 18.85 1.86
N THR A 559 14.44 17.80 1.04
CA THR A 559 14.95 17.84 -0.35
C THR A 559 13.85 17.79 -1.39
N ALA A 560 12.61 17.51 -0.99
CA ALA A 560 11.42 17.55 -1.83
C ALA A 560 10.24 18.18 -1.08
N LEU A 561 9.34 18.82 -1.83
CA LEU A 561 8.02 19.26 -1.36
C LEU A 561 6.95 18.34 -1.92
N VAL A 562 5.96 18.02 -1.11
CA VAL A 562 4.81 17.21 -1.49
C VAL A 562 3.57 18.09 -1.45
N ILE A 563 2.87 18.15 -2.57
CA ILE A 563 1.55 18.79 -2.66
C ILE A 563 0.53 17.70 -2.93
N THR A 564 -0.50 17.60 -2.09
CA THR A 564 -1.58 16.62 -2.26
C THR A 564 -2.93 17.33 -2.31
N PHE A 565 -3.69 17.06 -3.37
CA PHE A 565 -5.08 17.47 -3.55
C PHE A 565 -5.98 16.25 -3.37
N PRO A 566 -6.69 16.11 -2.25
CA PRO A 566 -7.72 15.09 -2.07
C PRO A 566 -9.05 15.48 -2.73
N VAL A 567 -9.54 14.63 -3.63
CA VAL A 567 -10.82 14.76 -4.34
C VAL A 567 -11.81 13.72 -3.82
N ASN A 568 -13.09 14.08 -3.68
CA ASN A 568 -14.10 13.14 -3.21
C ASN A 568 -14.26 11.98 -4.20
N ASN A 569 -14.29 10.76 -3.67
CA ASN A 569 -14.55 9.57 -4.47
C ASN A 569 -16.03 9.21 -4.42
N TYR A 570 -16.51 8.49 -5.44
CA TYR A 570 -17.90 8.08 -5.55
C TYR A 570 -18.00 6.66 -6.11
N TYR A 571 -18.53 5.73 -5.33
CA TYR A 571 -18.74 4.35 -5.79
C TYR A 571 -20.11 4.17 -6.48
N ASN A 572 -21.15 4.82 -5.98
CA ASN A 572 -22.53 4.66 -6.48
C ASN A 572 -22.95 5.72 -7.52
N ASP A 573 -22.22 6.83 -7.62
CA ASP A 573 -22.57 7.98 -8.44
C ASP A 573 -21.57 8.11 -9.60
N THR A 574 -21.92 7.51 -10.73
CA THR A 574 -21.05 7.50 -11.92
C THR A 574 -20.89 8.88 -12.55
N GLU A 575 -21.90 9.74 -12.44
CA GLU A 575 -21.87 11.08 -13.05
C GLU A 575 -20.84 11.97 -12.33
N LYS A 576 -20.84 11.98 -10.99
CA LYS A 576 -19.84 12.74 -10.22
C LYS A 576 -18.44 12.18 -10.36
N LEU A 577 -18.31 10.86 -10.41
CA LEU A 577 -17.01 10.22 -10.65
C LEU A 577 -16.43 10.63 -12.00
N GLN A 578 -17.25 10.64 -13.05
CA GLN A 578 -16.81 11.05 -14.39
C GLN A 578 -16.43 12.55 -14.45
N ARG A 579 -17.13 13.41 -13.70
CA ARG A 579 -16.73 14.83 -13.54
C ARG A 579 -15.37 14.96 -12.88
N ALA A 580 -15.11 14.22 -11.80
CA ALA A 580 -13.79 14.20 -11.13
C ALA A 580 -12.69 13.69 -12.08
N GLN A 581 -12.94 12.59 -12.79
CA GLN A 581 -12.03 12.04 -13.79
C GLN A 581 -11.77 13.02 -14.95
N ALA A 582 -12.75 13.83 -15.36
CA ALA A 582 -12.57 14.86 -16.38
C ALA A 582 -11.65 15.98 -15.89
N TRP A 583 -11.77 16.39 -14.63
CA TRP A 583 -10.85 17.34 -14.00
C TRP A 583 -9.44 16.77 -13.86
N GLU A 584 -9.29 15.52 -13.39
CA GLU A 584 -8.00 14.82 -13.30
C GLU A 584 -7.28 14.76 -14.66
N LYS A 585 -8.03 14.58 -15.75
CA LYS A 585 -7.47 14.57 -17.11
C LYS A 585 -6.86 15.91 -17.49
N GLU A 586 -7.56 17.02 -17.22
CA GLU A 586 -7.02 18.36 -17.49
C GLU A 586 -5.87 18.70 -16.52
N PHE A 587 -5.91 18.23 -15.27
CA PHE A 587 -4.80 18.31 -14.33
C PHE A 587 -3.53 17.64 -14.87
N ILE A 588 -3.62 16.38 -15.33
CA ILE A 588 -2.48 15.67 -15.93
C ILE A 588 -1.95 16.43 -17.15
N ASN A 589 -2.84 16.91 -18.02
CA ASN A 589 -2.47 17.66 -19.22
C ASN A 589 -1.76 18.98 -18.86
N PHE A 590 -2.27 19.70 -17.85
CA PHE A 590 -1.67 20.93 -17.36
C PHE A 590 -0.26 20.69 -16.81
N VAL A 591 -0.09 19.72 -15.91
CA VAL A 591 1.21 19.43 -15.26
C VAL A 591 2.23 18.92 -16.28
N LYS A 592 1.84 18.06 -17.24
CA LYS A 592 2.73 17.61 -18.33
C LYS A 592 3.25 18.77 -19.19
N ASN A 593 2.42 19.79 -19.42
CA ASN A 593 2.78 20.94 -20.26
C ASN A 593 3.48 22.06 -19.48
N TYR A 594 3.49 21.98 -18.15
CA TYR A 594 4.15 22.97 -17.30
C TYR A 594 5.67 22.83 -17.37
N LYS A 595 6.33 23.84 -17.95
CA LYS A 595 7.80 23.87 -18.07
C LYS A 595 8.38 24.93 -17.14
N ASN A 596 9.11 24.49 -16.13
CA ASN A 596 9.93 25.36 -15.28
C ASN A 596 11.33 24.73 -15.11
N PRO A 597 12.42 25.39 -15.56
CA PRO A 597 13.77 24.83 -15.47
C PRO A 597 14.27 24.70 -14.03
N ASN A 598 13.72 25.48 -13.09
CA ASN A 598 14.13 25.48 -11.69
C ASN A 598 13.53 24.30 -10.91
N LEU A 599 12.49 23.64 -11.43
CA LEU A 599 11.72 22.61 -10.75
C LEU A 599 11.75 21.31 -11.53
N THR A 600 11.85 20.19 -10.82
CA THR A 600 11.55 18.86 -11.35
C THR A 600 10.32 18.33 -10.62
N ILE A 601 9.31 17.94 -11.38
CA ILE A 601 7.98 17.60 -10.87
C ILE A 601 7.69 16.16 -11.26
N SER A 602 7.48 15.32 -10.26
CA SER A 602 6.90 13.98 -10.43
C SER A 602 5.47 14.05 -9.92
N PHE A 603 4.50 13.47 -10.61
CA PHE A 603 3.09 13.64 -10.25
C PHE A 603 2.26 12.39 -10.54
N THR A 604 1.12 12.28 -9.87
CA THR A 604 0.10 11.24 -10.09
C THR A 604 -1.30 11.84 -9.99
N ALA A 605 -2.25 11.22 -10.67
CA ALA A 605 -3.67 11.30 -10.34
C ALA A 605 -4.21 9.88 -10.17
N GLU A 606 -5.33 9.72 -9.49
CA GLU A 606 -5.89 8.38 -9.21
C GLU A 606 -6.16 7.58 -10.50
N ARG A 607 -6.66 8.24 -11.56
CA ARG A 607 -6.88 7.61 -12.88
C ARG A 607 -5.63 7.26 -13.67
N SER A 608 -4.47 7.81 -13.32
CA SER A 608 -3.27 7.73 -14.16
C SER A 608 -2.78 6.29 -14.36
N ILE A 609 -2.94 5.42 -13.35
CA ILE A 609 -2.60 3.99 -13.44
C ILE A 609 -3.47 3.31 -14.49
N GLU A 610 -4.78 3.57 -14.48
CA GLU A 610 -5.74 2.99 -15.44
C GLU A 610 -5.48 3.50 -16.86
N ASP A 611 -5.22 4.80 -17.03
CA ASP A 611 -4.94 5.39 -18.34
C ASP A 611 -3.64 4.86 -18.97
N GLU A 612 -2.56 4.73 -18.19
CA GLU A 612 -1.27 4.22 -18.70
C GLU A 612 -1.34 2.72 -19.02
N LEU A 613 -2.10 1.92 -18.24
CA LEU A 613 -2.36 0.51 -18.57
C LEU A 613 -3.14 0.35 -19.88
N ASN A 614 -4.15 1.18 -20.10
CA ASN A 614 -4.91 1.17 -21.35
C ASN A 614 -4.05 1.60 -22.54
N ARG A 615 -3.16 2.58 -22.36
CA ARG A 615 -2.22 3.03 -23.39
C ARG A 615 -1.29 1.90 -23.85
N GLU A 616 -0.73 1.14 -22.93
CA GLU A 616 0.13 0.00 -23.29
C GLU A 616 -0.64 -1.07 -24.05
N SER A 617 -1.85 -1.37 -23.58
CA SER A 617 -2.71 -2.36 -24.21
C SER A 617 -3.03 -2.00 -25.67
N ASP A 618 -3.32 -0.73 -25.96
CA ASP A 618 -3.56 -0.26 -27.32
C ASP A 618 -2.31 -0.34 -28.21
N SER A 619 -1.13 -0.15 -27.63
CA SER A 619 0.15 -0.21 -28.36
C SER A 619 0.47 -1.64 -28.83
N ASP A 620 0.07 -2.65 -28.07
CA ASP A 620 0.32 -4.06 -28.36
C ASP A 620 -0.63 -4.66 -29.42
N VAL A 621 -1.81 -4.07 -29.63
CA VAL A 621 -2.79 -4.58 -30.61
C VAL A 621 -2.18 -4.78 -32.00
N PHE A 622 -1.33 -3.85 -32.44
CA PHE A 622 -0.71 -3.94 -33.77
C PHE A 622 0.30 -5.09 -33.88
N THR A 623 1.13 -5.30 -32.85
CA THR A 623 2.14 -6.38 -32.84
C THR A 623 1.46 -7.74 -32.79
N VAL A 624 0.37 -7.86 -32.03
CA VAL A 624 -0.48 -9.06 -31.95
C VAL A 624 -1.10 -9.39 -33.32
N VAL A 625 -1.65 -8.41 -34.04
CA VAL A 625 -2.20 -8.62 -35.40
C VAL A 625 -1.13 -9.11 -36.38
N ILE A 626 0.09 -8.55 -36.33
CA ILE A 626 1.20 -9.03 -37.16
C ILE A 626 1.57 -10.48 -36.80
N SER A 627 1.61 -10.82 -35.52
CA SER A 627 1.87 -12.19 -35.05
C SER A 627 0.86 -13.18 -35.63
N TYR A 628 -0.44 -12.86 -35.57
CA TYR A 628 -1.49 -13.67 -36.20
C TYR A 628 -1.34 -13.80 -37.71
N ALA A 629 -0.94 -12.73 -38.41
CA ALA A 629 -0.70 -12.77 -39.86
C ALA A 629 0.47 -13.70 -40.23
N ILE A 630 1.55 -13.69 -39.44
CA ILE A 630 2.71 -14.58 -39.63
C ILE A 630 2.33 -16.03 -39.32
N MET A 631 1.61 -16.27 -38.22
CA MET A 631 1.09 -17.60 -37.89
C MET A 631 0.20 -18.12 -39.03
N PHE A 632 -0.73 -17.31 -39.52
CA PHE A 632 -1.59 -17.63 -40.66
C PHE A 632 -0.79 -18.06 -41.91
N LEU A 633 0.26 -17.29 -42.25
CA LEU A 633 1.13 -17.59 -43.37
C LEU A 633 1.85 -18.93 -43.16
N TYR A 634 2.35 -19.19 -41.96
CA TYR A 634 3.00 -20.45 -41.60
C TYR A 634 2.07 -21.66 -41.78
N ILE A 635 0.83 -21.60 -41.27
CA ILE A 635 -0.15 -22.70 -41.40
C ILE A 635 -0.46 -23.00 -42.87
N SER A 636 -0.72 -21.94 -43.64
CA SER A 636 -1.06 -22.05 -45.06
C SER A 636 0.07 -22.69 -45.89
N LEU A 637 1.33 -22.40 -45.55
CA LEU A 637 2.50 -22.95 -46.23
C LEU A 637 2.85 -24.36 -45.74
N ALA A 638 2.81 -24.62 -44.43
CA ALA A 638 3.23 -25.88 -43.83
C ALA A 638 2.29 -27.06 -44.18
N LEU A 639 1.00 -26.80 -44.40
CA LEU A 639 0.04 -27.83 -44.84
C LEU A 639 0.17 -28.18 -46.34
N GLY A 640 0.83 -27.33 -47.14
CA GLY A 640 1.01 -27.51 -48.58
C GLY A 640 2.22 -28.39 -48.93
N HIS A 641 2.02 -29.44 -49.73
CA HIS A 641 3.12 -30.27 -50.23
C HIS A 641 3.75 -29.65 -51.48
N MET A 642 4.94 -29.03 -51.34
CA MET A 642 5.68 -28.38 -52.42
C MET A 642 6.41 -29.41 -53.31
N LYS A 643 5.74 -29.97 -54.33
CA LYS A 643 6.38 -30.89 -55.30
C LYS A 643 6.76 -30.24 -56.65
N SER A 644 6.00 -29.24 -57.14
CA SER A 644 6.32 -28.56 -58.40
C SER A 644 5.70 -27.17 -58.51
N CYS A 645 6.48 -26.19 -59.00
CA CYS A 645 6.09 -24.77 -59.10
C CYS A 645 4.84 -24.53 -59.99
N ARG A 646 4.57 -25.41 -60.97
CA ARG A 646 3.41 -25.31 -61.87
C ARG A 646 2.09 -25.85 -61.28
N ARG A 647 2.15 -26.76 -60.31
CA ARG A 647 0.97 -27.36 -59.64
C ARG A 647 0.71 -26.76 -58.25
N LEU A 648 1.49 -25.74 -57.88
CA LEU A 648 1.51 -25.11 -56.57
C LEU A 648 0.14 -24.56 -56.14
N LEU A 649 -0.63 -23.98 -57.06
CA LEU A 649 -1.98 -23.45 -56.79
C LEU A 649 -3.09 -24.53 -56.74
N VAL A 650 -2.80 -25.76 -57.17
CA VAL A 650 -3.74 -26.90 -57.08
C VAL A 650 -3.46 -27.70 -55.80
N ASP A 651 -2.19 -27.86 -55.43
CA ASP A 651 -1.76 -28.65 -54.27
C ASP A 651 -1.65 -27.83 -52.98
N SER A 652 -1.75 -26.50 -53.06
CA SER A 652 -1.79 -25.62 -51.88
C SER A 652 -3.06 -25.85 -51.08
N LYS A 653 -2.95 -25.90 -49.75
CA LYS A 653 -4.05 -26.10 -48.79
C LYS A 653 -4.44 -24.79 -48.08
N VAL A 654 -4.40 -23.67 -48.81
CA VAL A 654 -4.65 -22.33 -48.26
C VAL A 654 -6.10 -22.21 -47.80
N SER A 655 -7.06 -22.73 -48.56
CA SER A 655 -8.48 -22.70 -48.19
C SER A 655 -8.74 -23.45 -46.87
N LEU A 656 -8.04 -24.57 -46.67
CA LEU A 656 -8.14 -25.40 -45.49
C LEU A 656 -7.47 -24.77 -44.26
N GLY A 657 -6.34 -24.08 -44.46
CA GLY A 657 -5.70 -23.26 -43.43
C GLY A 657 -6.58 -22.08 -42.97
N ILE A 658 -7.17 -21.34 -43.92
CA ILE A 658 -8.13 -20.26 -43.63
C ILE A 658 -9.33 -20.80 -42.85
N ALA A 659 -9.92 -21.90 -43.32
CA ALA A 659 -11.07 -22.50 -42.66
C ALA A 659 -10.75 -22.98 -41.25
N GLY A 660 -9.57 -23.58 -41.03
CA GLY A 660 -9.10 -23.97 -39.71
C GLY A 660 -9.03 -22.80 -38.74
N ILE A 661 -8.41 -21.68 -39.17
CA ILE A 661 -8.27 -20.48 -38.33
C ILE A 661 -9.63 -19.83 -38.06
N LEU A 662 -10.53 -19.76 -39.05
CA LEU A 662 -11.89 -19.25 -38.84
C LEU A 662 -12.66 -20.11 -37.84
N ILE A 663 -12.46 -21.43 -37.83
CA ILE A 663 -13.08 -22.34 -36.85
C ILE A 663 -12.57 -22.06 -35.44
N VAL A 664 -11.27 -21.90 -35.26
CA VAL A 664 -10.66 -21.54 -33.97
C VAL A 664 -11.16 -20.17 -33.49
N LEU A 665 -11.16 -19.14 -34.35
CA LEU A 665 -11.68 -17.83 -33.96
C LEU A 665 -13.18 -17.88 -33.62
N SER A 666 -13.93 -18.72 -34.34
CA SER A 666 -15.34 -18.96 -34.04
C SER A 666 -15.55 -19.66 -32.69
N SER A 667 -14.70 -20.60 -32.29
CA SER A 667 -14.81 -21.27 -30.99
C SER A 667 -14.58 -20.30 -29.83
N VAL A 668 -13.59 -19.41 -29.98
CA VAL A 668 -13.34 -18.30 -29.05
C VAL A 668 -14.56 -17.39 -28.96
N ALA A 669 -15.08 -16.90 -30.10
CA ALA A 669 -16.28 -16.06 -30.13
C ALA A 669 -17.51 -16.73 -29.50
N CYS A 670 -17.67 -18.05 -29.70
CA CYS A 670 -18.75 -18.82 -29.06
C CYS A 670 -18.60 -18.88 -27.55
N SER A 671 -17.39 -19.13 -27.04
CA SER A 671 -17.12 -19.15 -25.60
C SER A 671 -17.40 -17.79 -24.96
N LEU A 672 -16.88 -16.72 -25.56
CA LEU A 672 -17.14 -15.35 -25.10
C LEU A 672 -18.64 -15.03 -25.11
N GLY A 673 -19.36 -15.39 -26.18
CA GLY A 673 -20.79 -15.15 -26.30
C GLY A 673 -21.64 -15.92 -25.29
N VAL A 674 -21.34 -17.21 -25.04
CA VAL A 674 -22.08 -18.03 -24.06
C VAL A 674 -21.93 -17.48 -22.64
N PHE A 675 -20.73 -17.08 -22.23
CA PHE A 675 -20.54 -16.51 -20.91
C PHE A 675 -21.05 -15.07 -20.79
N SER A 676 -21.09 -14.33 -21.90
CA SER A 676 -21.77 -13.03 -21.95
C SER A 676 -23.29 -13.18 -21.75
N TYR A 677 -23.90 -14.26 -22.27
CA TYR A 677 -25.30 -14.61 -21.96
C TYR A 677 -25.55 -14.90 -20.48
N ILE A 678 -24.57 -15.51 -19.81
CA ILE A 678 -24.62 -15.79 -18.36
C ILE A 678 -24.43 -14.48 -17.56
N GLY A 679 -23.86 -13.45 -18.16
CA GLY A 679 -23.60 -12.15 -17.53
C GLY A 679 -22.25 -12.09 -16.80
N LEU A 680 -21.29 -12.94 -17.17
CA LEU A 680 -19.93 -12.84 -16.64
C LEU A 680 -19.20 -11.66 -17.32
N PRO A 681 -18.60 -10.75 -16.54
CA PRO A 681 -17.83 -9.65 -17.10
C PRO A 681 -16.58 -10.17 -17.81
N LEU A 682 -16.24 -9.50 -18.91
CA LEU A 682 -15.09 -9.80 -19.73
C LEU A 682 -13.91 -8.93 -19.32
N THR A 683 -12.72 -9.51 -19.22
CA THR A 683 -11.49 -8.80 -18.85
C THR A 683 -10.60 -8.57 -20.07
N LEU A 684 -9.70 -7.58 -19.99
CA LEU A 684 -8.77 -7.29 -21.08
C LEU A 684 -7.80 -8.46 -21.33
N ILE A 685 -7.32 -9.10 -20.25
CA ILE A 685 -6.46 -10.29 -20.28
C ILE A 685 -7.11 -11.43 -21.08
N VAL A 686 -8.43 -11.60 -20.95
CA VAL A 686 -9.19 -12.62 -21.67
C VAL A 686 -9.22 -12.33 -23.18
N ILE A 687 -9.41 -11.08 -23.58
CA ILE A 687 -9.42 -10.69 -25.01
C ILE A 687 -8.07 -10.98 -25.66
N GLU A 688 -6.99 -10.74 -24.95
CA GLU A 688 -5.64 -10.83 -25.50
C GLU A 688 -5.10 -12.27 -25.51
N VAL A 689 -5.18 -12.98 -24.39
CA VAL A 689 -4.50 -14.26 -24.19
C VAL A 689 -5.27 -15.45 -24.76
N ILE A 690 -6.61 -15.47 -24.65
CA ILE A 690 -7.41 -16.64 -25.04
C ILE A 690 -7.32 -16.96 -26.54
N PRO A 691 -7.45 -15.98 -27.47
CA PRO A 691 -7.34 -16.30 -28.89
C PRO A 691 -5.99 -16.92 -29.25
N PHE A 692 -4.91 -16.53 -28.56
CA PHE A 692 -3.57 -17.05 -28.81
C PHE A 692 -3.44 -18.49 -28.32
N LEU A 693 -3.90 -18.74 -27.08
CA LEU A 693 -3.88 -20.06 -26.46
C LEU A 693 -4.70 -21.09 -27.26
N VAL A 694 -5.93 -20.74 -27.61
CA VAL A 694 -6.83 -21.64 -28.34
C VAL A 694 -6.35 -21.85 -29.77
N LEU A 695 -5.73 -20.85 -30.41
CA LEU A 695 -5.10 -21.03 -31.71
C LEU A 695 -3.94 -22.02 -31.65
N ALA A 696 -3.09 -21.97 -30.63
CA ALA A 696 -1.97 -22.91 -30.48
C ALA A 696 -2.45 -24.36 -30.38
N VAL A 697 -3.45 -24.62 -29.53
CA VAL A 697 -4.05 -25.95 -29.34
C VAL A 697 -4.79 -26.41 -30.60
N GLY A 698 -5.66 -25.56 -31.15
CA GLY A 698 -6.52 -25.95 -32.26
C GLY A 698 -5.77 -26.21 -33.56
N VAL A 699 -4.72 -25.44 -33.81
CA VAL A 699 -3.84 -25.65 -34.96
C VAL A 699 -3.11 -27.00 -34.89
N ASP A 700 -2.64 -27.43 -33.72
CA ASP A 700 -1.95 -28.72 -33.55
C ASP A 700 -2.88 -29.89 -33.94
N ASN A 701 -4.10 -29.87 -33.41
CA ASN A 701 -5.16 -30.83 -33.74
C ASN A 701 -5.45 -30.90 -35.25
N ILE A 702 -5.55 -29.73 -35.89
CA ILE A 702 -5.73 -29.62 -37.34
C ILE A 702 -4.54 -30.25 -38.10
N PHE A 703 -3.30 -29.96 -37.68
CA PHE A 703 -2.11 -30.53 -38.30
C PHE A 703 -2.04 -32.05 -38.17
N ILE A 704 -2.30 -32.59 -36.98
CA ILE A 704 -2.26 -34.05 -36.74
C ILE A 704 -3.26 -34.74 -37.66
N LEU A 705 -4.49 -34.23 -37.78
CA LEU A 705 -5.51 -34.83 -38.63
C LEU A 705 -5.15 -34.78 -40.12
N VAL A 706 -4.70 -33.61 -40.62
CA VAL A 706 -4.33 -33.46 -42.04
C VAL A 706 -3.09 -34.28 -42.38
N GLN A 707 -2.07 -34.31 -41.51
CA GLN A 707 -0.86 -35.10 -41.74
C GLN A 707 -1.14 -36.61 -41.67
N ALA A 708 -1.99 -37.06 -40.75
CA ALA A 708 -2.40 -38.46 -40.69
C ALA A 708 -3.12 -38.88 -41.97
N TYR A 709 -4.01 -38.03 -42.48
CA TYR A 709 -4.65 -38.26 -43.78
C TYR A 709 -3.63 -38.28 -44.94
N GLN A 710 -2.69 -37.33 -44.98
CA GLN A 710 -1.67 -37.29 -46.05
C GLN A 710 -0.69 -38.48 -46.01
N ARG A 711 -0.51 -39.12 -44.85
CA ARG A 711 0.33 -40.31 -44.68
C ARG A 711 -0.40 -41.62 -44.97
N ASP A 712 -1.72 -41.64 -44.82
CA ASP A 712 -2.54 -42.82 -45.08
C ASP A 712 -2.74 -43.04 -46.58
N GLU A 713 -2.67 -44.29 -47.00
CA GLU A 713 -2.93 -44.69 -48.39
C GLU A 713 -4.30 -45.37 -48.47
N ARG A 714 -5.07 -45.01 -49.51
CA ARG A 714 -6.42 -45.54 -49.72
C ARG A 714 -6.36 -47.02 -50.12
N LEU A 715 -7.06 -47.89 -49.40
CA LEU A 715 -7.11 -49.31 -49.75
C LEU A 715 -7.88 -49.55 -51.06
N GLN A 716 -7.55 -50.63 -51.78
CA GLN A 716 -8.23 -50.97 -53.04
C GLN A 716 -9.73 -51.21 -52.81
N GLY A 717 -10.58 -50.42 -53.45
CA GLY A 717 -12.04 -50.49 -53.34
C GLY A 717 -12.65 -49.69 -52.18
N GLU A 718 -11.83 -49.03 -51.34
CA GLU A 718 -12.32 -48.18 -50.25
C GLU A 718 -12.90 -46.86 -50.80
N THR A 719 -14.00 -46.36 -50.24
CA THR A 719 -14.56 -45.03 -50.58
C THR A 719 -13.92 -43.91 -49.75
N LEU A 720 -13.93 -42.66 -50.23
CA LEU A 720 -13.36 -41.51 -49.49
C LEU A 720 -13.97 -41.38 -48.08
N ASP A 721 -15.28 -41.61 -47.95
CA ASP A 721 -15.97 -41.56 -46.66
C ASP A 721 -15.45 -42.62 -45.67
N GLN A 722 -15.10 -43.82 -46.17
CA GLN A 722 -14.53 -44.90 -45.36
C GLN A 722 -13.07 -44.62 -45.01
N GLN A 723 -12.29 -44.11 -45.95
CA GLN A 723 -10.90 -43.72 -45.70
C GLN A 723 -10.81 -42.63 -44.62
N LEU A 724 -11.53 -41.51 -44.80
CA LEU A 724 -11.47 -40.41 -43.83
C LEU A 724 -12.12 -40.82 -42.49
N GLY A 725 -13.15 -41.66 -42.51
CA GLY A 725 -13.68 -42.29 -41.31
C GLY A 725 -12.62 -43.10 -40.58
N ARG A 726 -11.88 -43.98 -41.27
CA ARG A 726 -10.80 -44.80 -40.70
C ARG A 726 -9.69 -43.95 -40.10
N VAL A 727 -9.18 -42.97 -40.84
CA VAL A 727 -8.17 -42.01 -40.37
C VAL A 727 -8.66 -41.27 -39.12
N LEU A 728 -9.91 -40.78 -39.13
CA LEU A 728 -10.49 -40.13 -37.96
C LEU A 728 -10.57 -41.07 -36.76
N GLY A 729 -10.94 -42.33 -36.97
CA GLY A 729 -10.97 -43.32 -35.89
C GLY A 729 -9.60 -43.66 -35.29
N GLU A 730 -8.52 -43.47 -36.04
CA GLU A 730 -7.15 -43.69 -35.56
C GLU A 730 -6.61 -42.49 -34.78
N VAL A 731 -6.98 -41.26 -35.17
CA VAL A 731 -6.41 -40.03 -34.59
C VAL A 731 -7.33 -39.39 -33.53
N ALA A 732 -8.64 -39.43 -33.73
CA ALA A 732 -9.60 -38.74 -32.86
C ALA A 732 -9.55 -39.17 -31.38
N PRO A 733 -9.29 -40.43 -30.99
CA PRO A 733 -9.12 -40.78 -29.59
C PRO A 733 -7.98 -40.00 -28.90
N SER A 734 -6.87 -39.76 -29.62
CA SER A 734 -5.75 -38.96 -29.11
C SER A 734 -6.13 -37.48 -28.99
N MET A 735 -6.77 -36.92 -30.03
CA MET A 735 -7.23 -35.52 -30.02
C MET A 735 -8.29 -35.27 -28.94
N PHE A 736 -9.18 -36.23 -28.71
CA PHE A 736 -10.18 -36.16 -27.65
C PHE A 736 -9.52 -36.20 -26.28
N LEU A 737 -8.54 -37.09 -26.07
CA LEU A 737 -7.84 -37.20 -24.80
C LEU A 737 -7.08 -35.91 -24.44
N SER A 738 -6.34 -35.33 -25.39
CA SER A 738 -5.64 -34.05 -25.17
C SER A 738 -6.63 -32.93 -24.85
N SER A 739 -7.59 -32.68 -25.74
CA SER A 739 -8.55 -31.58 -25.60
C SER A 739 -9.42 -31.73 -24.35
N PHE A 740 -9.83 -32.96 -23.99
CA PHE A 740 -10.59 -33.21 -22.77
C PHE A 740 -9.74 -33.00 -21.51
N SER A 741 -8.48 -33.43 -21.53
CA SER A 741 -7.56 -33.19 -20.40
C SER A 741 -7.29 -31.70 -20.18
N GLU A 742 -7.11 -30.93 -21.26
CA GLU A 742 -6.95 -29.47 -21.21
C GLU A 742 -8.22 -28.78 -20.73
N THR A 743 -9.38 -29.17 -21.25
CA THR A 743 -10.69 -28.65 -20.82
C THR A 743 -10.88 -28.85 -19.31
N VAL A 744 -10.65 -30.07 -18.82
CA VAL A 744 -10.77 -30.38 -17.39
C VAL A 744 -9.73 -29.61 -16.56
N ALA A 745 -8.48 -29.51 -17.03
CA ALA A 745 -7.45 -28.75 -16.34
C ALA A 745 -7.80 -27.26 -16.21
N PHE A 746 -8.32 -26.63 -17.27
CA PHE A 746 -8.81 -25.25 -17.21
C PHE A 746 -10.02 -25.11 -16.28
N PHE A 747 -11.00 -26.02 -16.33
CA PHE A 747 -12.12 -25.97 -15.39
C PHE A 747 -11.67 -26.17 -13.92
N LEU A 748 -10.63 -26.95 -13.65
CA LEU A 748 -10.03 -27.03 -12.31
C LEU A 748 -9.37 -25.71 -11.90
N GLY A 749 -8.76 -24.98 -12.84
CA GLY A 749 -8.21 -23.64 -12.62
C GLY A 749 -9.26 -22.62 -12.18
N ALA A 750 -10.53 -22.82 -12.54
CA ALA A 750 -11.64 -21.98 -12.10
C ALA A 750 -11.98 -22.12 -10.60
N LEU A 751 -11.34 -23.02 -9.85
CA LEU A 751 -11.50 -23.06 -8.39
C LEU A 751 -10.77 -21.92 -7.65
N SER A 752 -9.92 -21.15 -8.35
CA SER A 752 -9.32 -19.94 -7.80
C SER A 752 -10.39 -18.91 -7.43
N VAL A 753 -10.23 -18.25 -6.29
CA VAL A 753 -11.10 -17.16 -5.83
C VAL A 753 -10.84 -15.85 -6.57
N MET A 754 -9.70 -15.73 -7.24
CA MET A 754 -9.28 -14.53 -7.93
C MET A 754 -10.08 -14.33 -9.23
N PRO A 755 -10.87 -13.25 -9.39
CA PRO A 755 -11.81 -13.10 -10.51
C PRO A 755 -11.17 -13.17 -11.89
N ALA A 756 -10.00 -12.54 -12.09
CA ALA A 756 -9.32 -12.56 -13.38
C ALA A 756 -8.93 -13.99 -13.82
N VAL A 757 -8.39 -14.80 -12.92
CA VAL A 757 -7.99 -16.20 -13.21
C VAL A 757 -9.21 -17.11 -13.31
N HIS A 758 -10.21 -16.90 -12.44
CA HIS A 758 -11.47 -17.65 -12.45
C HIS A 758 -12.19 -17.51 -13.79
N THR A 759 -12.41 -16.27 -14.23
CA THR A 759 -13.05 -15.98 -15.52
C THR A 759 -12.23 -16.51 -16.68
N PHE A 760 -10.92 -16.21 -16.73
CA PHE A 760 -10.00 -16.73 -17.74
C PHE A 760 -10.09 -18.26 -17.91
N SER A 761 -10.07 -18.98 -16.79
CA SER A 761 -10.12 -20.44 -16.77
C SER A 761 -11.44 -21.00 -17.30
N LEU A 762 -12.57 -20.36 -16.97
CA LEU A 762 -13.88 -20.73 -17.51
C LEU A 762 -13.96 -20.49 -19.03
N PHE A 763 -13.57 -19.29 -19.49
CA PHE A 763 -13.57 -18.93 -20.91
C PHE A 763 -12.65 -19.84 -21.73
N ALA A 764 -11.44 -20.13 -21.25
CA ALA A 764 -10.47 -20.99 -21.93
C ALA A 764 -10.96 -22.44 -21.98
N GLY A 765 -11.45 -22.99 -20.87
CA GLY A 765 -11.96 -24.37 -20.81
C GLY A 765 -13.12 -24.60 -21.79
N LEU A 766 -14.09 -23.66 -21.85
CA LEU A 766 -15.19 -23.76 -22.81
C LEU A 766 -14.73 -23.54 -24.26
N ALA A 767 -13.77 -22.64 -24.50
CA ALA A 767 -13.26 -22.39 -25.84
C ALA A 767 -12.54 -23.61 -26.43
N VAL A 768 -11.67 -24.27 -25.66
CA VAL A 768 -10.99 -25.51 -26.08
C VAL A 768 -12.00 -26.64 -26.32
N PHE A 769 -13.03 -26.76 -25.49
CA PHE A 769 -14.08 -27.76 -25.69
C PHE A 769 -14.88 -27.51 -26.97
N ILE A 770 -15.30 -26.27 -27.23
CA ILE A 770 -16.01 -25.90 -28.46
C ILE A 770 -15.11 -26.06 -29.69
N ASP A 771 -13.83 -25.71 -29.57
CA ASP A 771 -12.83 -25.90 -30.63
C ASP A 771 -12.75 -27.37 -31.06
N PHE A 772 -12.61 -28.30 -30.11
CA PHE A 772 -12.64 -29.73 -30.39
C PHE A 772 -13.94 -30.16 -31.09
N LEU A 773 -15.11 -29.67 -30.65
CA LEU A 773 -16.39 -29.99 -31.27
C LEU A 773 -16.48 -29.48 -32.71
N LEU A 774 -16.02 -28.27 -32.99
CA LEU A 774 -16.04 -27.70 -34.35
C LEU A 774 -14.99 -28.36 -35.25
N GLN A 775 -13.85 -28.80 -34.71
CA GLN A 775 -12.83 -29.53 -35.45
C GLN A 775 -13.31 -30.93 -35.86
N ILE A 776 -13.90 -31.70 -34.94
CA ILE A 776 -14.36 -33.07 -35.25
C ILE A 776 -15.59 -33.09 -36.16
N THR A 777 -16.29 -31.96 -36.31
CA THR A 777 -17.49 -31.82 -37.15
C THR A 777 -17.21 -31.02 -38.43
N CYS A 778 -17.16 -29.69 -38.31
CA CYS A 778 -17.04 -28.75 -39.42
C CYS A 778 -15.76 -28.95 -40.20
N PHE A 779 -14.61 -29.06 -39.51
CA PHE A 779 -13.31 -29.19 -40.17
C PHE A 779 -13.17 -30.52 -40.91
N VAL A 780 -13.61 -31.65 -40.33
CA VAL A 780 -13.61 -32.96 -41.03
C VAL A 780 -14.47 -32.90 -42.30
N SER A 781 -15.65 -32.27 -42.25
CA SER A 781 -16.51 -32.09 -43.44
C SER A 781 -15.84 -31.22 -44.51
N LEU A 782 -15.17 -30.14 -44.12
CA LEU A 782 -14.43 -29.26 -45.03
C LEU A 782 -13.20 -29.96 -45.63
N LEU A 783 -12.46 -30.74 -44.85
CA LEU A 783 -11.38 -31.60 -45.32
C LEU A 783 -11.90 -32.61 -46.36
N GLY A 784 -13.03 -33.26 -46.11
CA GLY A 784 -13.66 -34.16 -47.07
C GLY A 784 -14.06 -33.48 -48.40
N LEU A 785 -14.53 -32.23 -48.34
CA LEU A 785 -14.83 -31.44 -49.54
C LEU A 785 -13.56 -31.03 -50.30
N ASP A 786 -12.52 -30.63 -49.57
CA ASP A 786 -11.24 -30.25 -50.15
C ASP A 786 -10.54 -31.45 -50.83
N ILE A 787 -10.61 -32.65 -50.24
CA ILE A 787 -10.14 -33.88 -50.88
C ILE A 787 -10.95 -34.19 -52.15
N LYS A 788 -12.30 -34.14 -52.09
CA LYS A 788 -13.16 -34.34 -53.28
C LYS A 788 -12.84 -33.34 -54.39
N ARG A 789 -12.38 -32.15 -54.03
CA ARG A 789 -11.96 -31.09 -54.95
C ARG A 789 -10.57 -31.36 -55.53
N GLN A 790 -9.63 -31.84 -54.71
CA GLN A 790 -8.29 -32.24 -55.13
C GLN A 790 -8.32 -33.44 -56.10
N GLU A 791 -9.14 -34.46 -55.83
CA GLU A 791 -9.34 -35.61 -56.74
C GLU A 791 -9.87 -35.18 -58.13
N LYS A 792 -10.55 -34.04 -58.22
CA LYS A 792 -11.09 -33.47 -59.47
C LYS A 792 -10.12 -32.49 -60.18
N ASN A 793 -8.89 -32.31 -59.68
CA ASN A 793 -7.86 -31.41 -60.24
C ASN A 793 -8.35 -29.95 -60.44
N ARG A 794 -9.03 -29.35 -59.45
CA ARG A 794 -9.44 -27.94 -59.47
C ARG A 794 -8.56 -27.08 -58.56
N LEU A 795 -8.23 -25.85 -58.96
CA LEU A 795 -7.39 -24.90 -58.19
C LEU A 795 -7.99 -24.57 -56.81
N ASP A 796 -7.18 -24.27 -55.78
CA ASP A 796 -7.54 -24.12 -54.35
C ASP A 796 -8.39 -22.86 -53.99
N ILE A 797 -8.18 -21.73 -54.66
CA ILE A 797 -8.92 -20.48 -54.38
C ILE A 797 -10.03 -20.25 -55.42
N PHE A 798 -9.79 -20.65 -56.67
CA PHE A 798 -10.74 -20.51 -57.77
C PHE A 798 -11.37 -21.85 -58.16
N CYS A 799 -12.43 -22.24 -57.44
CA CYS A 799 -13.15 -23.51 -57.62
C CYS A 799 -13.69 -23.78 -59.05
N CYS A 800 -13.73 -22.77 -59.92
CA CYS A 800 -14.30 -22.84 -61.27
C CYS A 800 -13.27 -23.20 -62.37
N VAL A 801 -11.96 -23.18 -62.08
CA VAL A 801 -10.90 -23.41 -63.07
C VAL A 801 -10.25 -24.78 -62.86
N ARG A 802 -10.23 -25.61 -63.91
CA ARG A 802 -9.62 -26.94 -63.91
C ARG A 802 -8.15 -26.83 -64.31
N GLY A 803 -7.25 -27.45 -63.55
CA GLY A 803 -5.82 -27.48 -63.85
C GLY A 803 -5.50 -28.38 -65.05
N ALA A 804 -4.32 -28.21 -65.66
CA ALA A 804 -3.86 -29.04 -66.76
C ALA A 804 -3.73 -30.52 -66.33
N GLU A 805 -4.29 -31.45 -67.11
CA GLU A 805 -4.21 -32.89 -66.87
C GLU A 805 -2.87 -33.44 -67.38
N ASP A 806 -1.94 -33.77 -66.49
CA ASP A 806 -0.81 -34.66 -66.80
C ASP A 806 -1.07 -36.04 -66.18
N GLY A 807 -1.07 -37.07 -67.04
CA GLY A 807 -1.43 -38.47 -66.75
C GLY A 807 -0.43 -39.27 -65.91
N THR A 808 0.30 -38.64 -64.99
CA THR A 808 1.14 -39.35 -64.02
C THR A 808 0.34 -39.62 -62.75
N SER A 809 0.06 -40.90 -62.51
CA SER A 809 -0.47 -41.42 -61.25
C SER A 809 0.34 -40.85 -60.08
N VAL A 810 -0.35 -40.24 -59.12
CA VAL A 810 0.20 -39.65 -57.91
C VAL A 810 0.93 -40.74 -57.12
N GLN A 811 2.23 -40.88 -57.33
CA GLN A 811 3.06 -41.76 -56.53
C GLN A 811 3.51 -40.97 -55.29
N ALA A 812 3.16 -41.48 -54.12
CA ALA A 812 3.42 -40.86 -52.83
C ALA A 812 4.94 -40.82 -52.57
N SER A 813 5.61 -39.74 -52.95
CA SER A 813 6.96 -39.47 -52.45
C SER A 813 6.90 -39.04 -50.98
N GLU A 814 7.64 -39.73 -50.11
CA GLU A 814 7.77 -39.41 -48.68
C GLU A 814 8.15 -37.92 -48.45
N SER A 815 7.54 -37.27 -47.47
CA SER A 815 7.84 -35.87 -47.10
C SER A 815 9.29 -35.71 -46.62
N CYS A 816 9.95 -34.60 -46.98
CA CYS A 816 11.33 -34.29 -46.58
C CYS A 816 11.52 -34.34 -45.06
N LEU A 817 10.55 -33.81 -44.29
CA LEU A 817 10.56 -33.82 -42.83
C LEU A 817 10.49 -35.25 -42.26
N PHE A 818 9.62 -36.09 -42.82
CA PHE A 818 9.51 -37.48 -42.41
C PHE A 818 10.80 -38.26 -42.70
N ARG A 819 11.43 -38.01 -43.85
CA ARG A 819 12.71 -38.63 -44.22
C ARG A 819 13.85 -38.19 -43.28
N PHE A 820 13.89 -36.92 -42.90
CA PHE A 820 14.83 -36.41 -41.91
C PHE A 820 14.64 -37.07 -40.54
N PHE A 821 13.39 -37.15 -40.07
CA PHE A 821 13.09 -37.73 -38.76
C PHE A 821 13.44 -39.22 -38.72
N LYS A 822 13.00 -39.98 -39.74
CA LYS A 822 13.23 -41.43 -39.88
C LYS A 822 14.70 -41.79 -40.07
N ASN A 823 15.43 -41.05 -40.91
CA ASN A 823 16.80 -41.44 -41.31
C ASN A 823 17.90 -40.77 -40.47
N SER A 824 17.64 -39.61 -39.85
CA SER A 824 18.66 -38.85 -39.13
C SER A 824 18.34 -38.69 -37.64
N TYR A 825 17.19 -38.11 -37.30
CA TYR A 825 16.89 -37.74 -35.90
C TYR A 825 16.58 -38.93 -35.00
N SER A 826 15.59 -39.77 -35.36
CA SER A 826 15.23 -40.96 -34.58
C SER A 826 16.39 -41.93 -34.34
N PRO A 827 17.19 -42.33 -35.36
CA PRO A 827 18.31 -43.22 -35.10
C PRO A 827 19.41 -42.55 -34.28
N LEU A 828 19.60 -41.23 -34.35
CA LEU A 828 20.55 -40.52 -33.49
C LEU A 828 20.09 -40.51 -32.03
N LEU A 829 18.82 -40.19 -31.78
CA LEU A 829 18.25 -40.06 -30.44
C LEU A 829 18.16 -41.43 -29.72
N LEU A 830 17.85 -42.48 -30.46
CA LEU A 830 17.67 -43.84 -29.92
C LEU A 830 18.98 -44.63 -29.77
N LYS A 831 20.14 -44.09 -30.21
CA LYS A 831 21.45 -44.72 -30.00
C LYS A 831 21.73 -44.95 -28.51
N ASP A 832 22.31 -46.10 -28.20
CA ASP A 832 22.56 -46.53 -26.81
C ASP A 832 23.46 -45.58 -26.00
N TRP A 833 24.32 -44.81 -26.65
CA TRP A 833 25.17 -43.79 -25.99
C TRP A 833 24.48 -42.43 -25.83
N MET A 834 23.48 -42.10 -26.66
CA MET A 834 22.78 -40.80 -26.64
C MET A 834 21.67 -40.78 -25.60
N ARG A 835 20.92 -41.88 -25.45
CA ARG A 835 19.80 -41.97 -24.49
C ARG A 835 20.20 -41.63 -23.04
N PRO A 836 21.31 -42.17 -22.49
CA PRO A 836 21.76 -41.80 -21.14
C PRO A 836 22.14 -40.33 -21.01
N ILE A 837 22.73 -39.74 -22.06
CA ILE A 837 23.12 -38.32 -22.08
C ILE A 837 21.88 -37.42 -22.01
N VAL A 838 20.88 -37.70 -22.85
CA VAL A 838 19.62 -36.94 -22.86
C VAL A 838 18.93 -37.03 -21.50
N ILE A 839 18.80 -38.22 -20.94
CA ILE A 839 18.22 -38.42 -19.61
C ILE A 839 19.00 -37.64 -18.54
N ALA A 840 20.33 -37.72 -18.55
CA ALA A 840 21.17 -37.00 -17.60
C ALA A 840 20.98 -35.48 -17.69
N ILE A 841 20.86 -34.93 -18.90
CA ILE A 841 20.60 -33.50 -19.11
C ILE A 841 19.23 -33.11 -18.53
N PHE A 842 18.16 -33.84 -18.86
CA PHE A 842 16.82 -33.51 -18.35
C PHE A 842 16.70 -33.68 -16.83
N VAL A 843 17.33 -34.70 -16.24
CA VAL A 843 17.41 -34.87 -14.78
C VAL A 843 18.24 -33.73 -14.15
N GLY A 844 19.32 -33.28 -14.81
CA GLY A 844 20.10 -32.12 -14.39
C GLY A 844 19.27 -30.83 -14.38
N VAL A 845 18.53 -30.56 -15.46
CA VAL A 845 17.65 -29.38 -15.56
C VAL A 845 16.51 -29.46 -14.56
N LEU A 846 15.89 -30.63 -14.38
CA LEU A 846 14.84 -30.84 -13.39
C LEU A 846 15.35 -30.62 -11.96
N SER A 847 16.51 -31.18 -11.61
CA SER A 847 17.11 -30.97 -10.28
C SER A 847 17.53 -29.52 -10.05
N PHE A 848 18.03 -28.82 -11.07
CA PHE A 848 18.32 -27.39 -10.99
C PHE A 848 17.05 -26.55 -10.78
N SER A 849 16.00 -26.76 -11.59
CA SER A 849 14.72 -26.05 -11.42
C SER A 849 14.09 -26.29 -10.05
N ILE A 850 14.17 -27.53 -9.55
CA ILE A 850 13.75 -27.90 -8.19
C ILE A 850 14.53 -27.11 -7.12
N ALA A 851 15.83 -26.92 -7.32
CA ALA A 851 16.68 -26.23 -6.34
C ALA A 851 16.45 -24.70 -6.31
N VAL A 852 16.05 -24.09 -7.43
CA VAL A 852 15.85 -22.63 -7.53
C VAL A 852 14.39 -22.20 -7.37
N LEU A 853 13.43 -23.13 -7.30
CA LEU A 853 12.00 -22.78 -7.20
C LEU A 853 11.67 -21.89 -5.98
N ASN A 854 12.41 -22.05 -4.88
CA ASN A 854 12.20 -21.25 -3.65
C ASN A 854 12.60 -19.79 -3.81
N LYS A 855 13.31 -19.43 -4.90
CA LYS A 855 13.75 -18.05 -5.18
C LYS A 855 12.79 -17.29 -6.10
N VAL A 856 11.56 -17.79 -6.29
CA VAL A 856 10.54 -17.07 -7.03
C VAL A 856 10.02 -15.92 -6.17
N ASP A 857 10.14 -14.69 -6.66
CA ASP A 857 9.59 -13.52 -5.99
C ASP A 857 8.06 -13.57 -6.02
N ILE A 858 7.43 -13.26 -4.90
CA ILE A 858 5.97 -13.26 -4.75
C ILE A 858 5.46 -11.83 -4.78
N GLY A 859 4.55 -11.53 -5.71
CA GLY A 859 3.95 -10.22 -5.86
C GLY A 859 4.11 -9.69 -7.28
N LEU A 860 3.40 -8.61 -7.57
CA LEU A 860 3.56 -7.84 -8.80
C LEU A 860 3.84 -6.40 -8.42
N ASP A 861 5.06 -5.94 -8.71
CA ASP A 861 5.42 -4.54 -8.50
C ASP A 861 4.69 -3.67 -9.53
N GLN A 862 3.98 -2.65 -9.04
CA GLN A 862 3.19 -1.75 -9.88
C GLN A 862 4.06 -1.04 -10.93
N SER A 863 5.31 -0.73 -10.60
CA SER A 863 6.26 -0.10 -11.53
C SER A 863 6.57 -0.95 -12.76
N LEU A 864 6.45 -2.28 -12.68
CA LEU A 864 6.69 -3.18 -13.81
C LEU A 864 5.52 -3.20 -14.81
N SER A 865 4.31 -2.86 -14.35
CA SER A 865 3.12 -2.81 -15.20
C SER A 865 2.97 -1.53 -16.02
N MET A 866 3.91 -0.59 -15.86
CA MET A 866 3.89 0.70 -16.53
C MET A 866 4.76 0.68 -17.79
N PRO A 867 4.42 1.47 -18.82
CA PRO A 867 5.31 1.74 -19.95
C PRO A 867 6.68 2.25 -19.52
N ASP A 868 7.72 1.90 -20.28
CA ASP A 868 9.10 2.38 -20.04
C ASP A 868 9.22 3.92 -20.08
N ASP A 869 8.41 4.59 -20.90
CA ASP A 869 8.38 6.05 -21.05
C ASP A 869 7.31 6.74 -20.18
N SER A 870 6.67 6.01 -19.27
CA SER A 870 5.60 6.55 -18.44
C SER A 870 6.13 7.50 -17.37
N TYR A 871 5.41 8.61 -17.16
CA TYR A 871 5.67 9.54 -16.05
C TYR A 871 5.45 8.87 -14.68
N MET A 872 4.68 7.77 -14.63
CA MET A 872 4.45 7.01 -13.41
C MET A 872 5.71 6.31 -12.87
N VAL A 873 6.63 5.92 -13.74
CA VAL A 873 7.88 5.27 -13.32
C VAL A 873 8.74 6.26 -12.53
N ASP A 874 8.83 7.52 -12.98
CA ASP A 874 9.51 8.58 -12.24
C ASP A 874 8.80 8.90 -10.91
N TYR A 875 7.46 8.89 -10.91
CA TYR A 875 6.67 9.06 -9.70
C TYR A 875 6.95 7.98 -8.64
N PHE A 876 6.89 6.68 -8.99
CA PHE A 876 7.20 5.60 -8.05
C PHE A 876 8.64 5.67 -7.51
N LYS A 877 9.59 6.04 -8.38
CA LYS A 877 10.97 6.29 -7.96
C LYS A 877 11.05 7.47 -6.97
N SER A 878 10.31 8.55 -7.21
CA SER A 878 10.28 9.70 -6.31
C SER A 878 9.62 9.38 -4.96
N ILE A 879 8.54 8.59 -4.93
CA ILE A 879 7.93 8.10 -3.69
C ILE A 879 8.97 7.37 -2.85
N SER A 880 9.60 6.33 -3.42
CA SER A 880 10.54 5.48 -2.70
C SER A 880 11.76 6.22 -2.17
N GLN A 881 12.16 7.32 -2.81
CA GLN A 881 13.33 8.10 -2.44
C GLN A 881 13.03 9.20 -1.41
N TYR A 882 11.87 9.86 -1.48
CA TYR A 882 11.62 11.09 -0.73
C TYR A 882 10.48 10.99 0.28
N LEU A 883 9.45 10.19 0.02
CA LEU A 883 8.25 10.18 0.85
C LEU A 883 8.51 9.42 2.16
N HIS A 884 8.16 10.05 3.28
CA HIS A 884 8.36 9.49 4.63
C HIS A 884 7.11 8.81 5.20
N ALA A 885 5.93 9.15 4.67
CA ALA A 885 4.65 8.59 5.09
C ALA A 885 4.13 7.60 4.04
N GLY A 886 3.70 6.42 4.49
CA GLY A 886 2.99 5.46 3.64
C GLY A 886 1.48 5.74 3.55
N PRO A 887 0.72 4.81 2.97
CA PRO A 887 -0.74 4.89 2.97
C PRO A 887 -1.32 4.95 4.40
N PRO A 888 -2.39 5.72 4.63
CA PRO A 888 -3.05 5.77 5.93
C PRO A 888 -3.77 4.45 6.23
N VAL A 889 -3.82 4.08 7.51
CA VAL A 889 -4.58 2.92 8.01
C VAL A 889 -5.66 3.40 8.98
N TYR A 890 -6.89 2.94 8.76
CA TYR A 890 -8.04 3.26 9.61
C TYR A 890 -8.37 2.05 10.48
N PHE A 891 -8.13 2.17 11.78
CA PHE A 891 -8.57 1.18 12.76
C PHE A 891 -10.05 1.43 13.07
N VAL A 892 -10.91 0.78 12.29
CA VAL A 892 -12.37 0.87 12.45
C VAL A 892 -12.80 -0.05 13.58
N LEU A 893 -13.58 0.49 14.51
CA LEU A 893 -14.24 -0.30 15.56
C LEU A 893 -15.71 -0.49 15.15
N GLU A 894 -16.11 -1.75 15.02
CA GLU A 894 -17.47 -2.15 14.62
C GLU A 894 -18.57 -1.88 15.65
#